data_AF-A0A1A2ZJC0-F1
#
_entry.id   AF-A0A1A2ZJC0-F1
#
_cell.length_a   1.000
_cell.length_b   1.000
_cell.length_c   1.000
_cell.angle_alpha   90.00
_cell.angle_beta   90.00
_cell.angle_gamma   90.00
#
_symmetry.space_group_name_H-M   'P 1'
#
loop_
_entity.id
_entity.type
_entity.pdbx_description
1 polymer ?
#
loop_
_entity_poly.entity_id
_entity_poly.type
_entity_poly.pdbx_seq_one_letter_code
_entity_poly.pdbx_strand_id
1 'polypeptide(L)'
;MRWVTYRSDHDERTGVLADDAIHAMPPGVTLLELIGRGAAGLHEAGQEVLRSPHTVVRLTEVTLLAPIPRPPSIRDSLCFLDHMRNCQAAMGGGRVLKDTWYRIPAFYFACPSTVLGPYDDAPTAPGSAWQDFELEIAAVIGGGAAKDLSVEEAEQAIIGYTIFNDWSARDLQQLEGQLGIGQAKGKDSGVTLGPYLVTPDELEPYRRDGKLSLDVTAMVNDAVIGSGSTSSMDWSFGEVISYASRGVTLSPGDVFGSGTVPTCTLVEHLDPANPASFPGWLHDGDVVTLKVQGLGETRQTVRHTPAPHRLPPRPNPQATAGTRVNRASAKVPYTRGLHEVAPRVWAWMLPDGGYGWSNAGLVAGSGASLLVDTLFDLPLSREMLAAVKPVTDEAPISDALITHSNGDHTHGNQLLDPSVRIIAAKGTAEEIAHGMAPEMLAMTQTADLGPIATRYLRDRFGPFDFSGIRLRNADQTFDDELTVEVGGREVRLLNLGPAHTAADSVVHVPDAGVLFAGDLLFIGCTPIVWAGPIGNWVAACDAMIALDPATVVAGHGPVTDPDGIRAVRGYLVHVNEQAEAAWRQGLSFAEAADTIDLGEYATWLDAERVVVNVYQRYRELDPATPELEPMALLVMQAEWFAKHS
;
A
#
# COMPACT_ATOMS: atom_id res chain seq x y z
N MET A 1 -28.93 27.57 -10.10
CA MET A 1 -28.02 28.32 -9.23
C MET A 1 -26.89 27.44 -8.67
N ARG A 2 -25.75 28.05 -8.34
CA ARG A 2 -24.62 27.40 -7.64
C ARG A 2 -24.51 27.93 -6.22
N TRP A 3 -24.80 27.09 -5.23
CA TRP A 3 -24.74 27.42 -3.81
C TRP A 3 -23.42 26.99 -3.20
N VAL A 4 -22.87 27.83 -2.33
CA VAL A 4 -21.58 27.60 -1.68
C VAL A 4 -21.68 27.79 -0.18
N THR A 5 -20.87 27.04 0.54
CA THR A 5 -20.53 27.28 1.94
C THR A 5 -19.04 27.60 1.99
N TYR A 6 -18.65 28.66 2.69
CA TYR A 6 -17.28 29.15 2.74
C TYR A 6 -16.94 29.67 4.12
N ARG A 7 -15.65 29.70 4.45
CA ARG A 7 -15.13 30.33 5.66
C ARG A 7 -14.65 31.73 5.31
N SER A 8 -15.20 32.74 5.98
CA SER A 8 -14.61 34.08 6.03
C SER A 8 -13.64 34.19 7.21
N ASP A 9 -13.00 35.35 7.41
CA ASP A 9 -12.06 35.59 8.53
C ASP A 9 -12.61 35.26 9.92
N HIS A 10 -13.94 35.17 10.08
CA HIS A 10 -14.58 35.07 11.39
C HIS A 10 -15.58 33.91 11.51
N ASP A 11 -16.30 33.52 10.45
CA ASP A 11 -17.41 32.56 10.53
C ASP A 11 -17.63 31.72 9.26
N GLU A 12 -18.37 30.61 9.39
CA GLU A 12 -18.95 29.84 8.27
C GLU A 12 -20.12 30.62 7.65
N ARG A 13 -20.13 30.77 6.32
CA ARG A 13 -21.10 31.57 5.56
C ARG A 13 -21.66 30.79 4.38
N THR A 14 -22.89 31.11 3.99
CA THR A 14 -23.55 30.56 2.80
C THR A 14 -23.82 31.67 1.78
N GLY A 15 -23.77 31.35 0.49
CA GLY A 15 -24.10 32.29 -0.58
C GLY A 15 -24.34 31.62 -1.93
N VAL A 16 -24.69 32.44 -2.92
CA VAL A 16 -24.79 32.02 -4.33
C VAL A 16 -23.58 32.53 -5.08
N LEU A 17 -22.91 31.64 -5.81
CA LEU A 17 -21.83 32.01 -6.73
C LEU A 17 -22.43 32.47 -8.06
N ALA A 18 -22.09 33.71 -8.45
CA ALA A 18 -22.36 34.26 -9.77
C ALA A 18 -21.05 34.81 -10.32
N ASP A 19 -20.68 34.37 -11.52
CA ASP A 19 -19.36 34.63 -12.11
C ASP A 19 -18.22 34.22 -11.15
N ASP A 20 -17.40 35.17 -10.69
CA ASP A 20 -16.27 34.97 -9.76
C ASP A 20 -16.55 35.52 -8.35
N ALA A 21 -17.81 35.86 -8.05
CA ALA A 21 -18.22 36.50 -6.80
C ALA A 21 -19.32 35.72 -6.07
N ILE A 22 -19.19 35.65 -4.75
CA ILE A 22 -20.18 35.03 -3.86
C ILE A 22 -21.08 36.13 -3.29
N HIS A 23 -22.37 36.03 -3.61
CA HIS A 23 -23.44 36.84 -3.05
C HIS A 23 -23.90 36.21 -1.73
N ALA A 24 -23.45 36.79 -0.61
CA ALA A 24 -23.57 36.17 0.71
C ALA A 24 -24.94 36.37 1.35
N MET A 25 -25.46 35.30 1.95
CA MET A 25 -26.61 35.35 2.86
C MET A 25 -26.24 36.10 4.16
N PRO A 26 -27.24 36.57 4.92
CA PRO A 26 -27.01 37.09 6.27
C PRO A 26 -26.29 36.06 7.18
N PRO A 27 -25.51 36.52 8.18
CA PRO A 27 -24.84 35.63 9.14
C PRO A 27 -25.84 34.68 9.82
N GLY A 28 -25.43 33.43 10.05
CA GLY A 28 -26.25 32.41 10.73
C GLY A 28 -27.21 31.63 9.83
N VAL A 29 -27.46 32.08 8.58
CA VAL A 29 -28.22 31.30 7.60
C VAL A 29 -27.31 30.24 6.99
N THR A 30 -27.68 28.97 7.14
CA THR A 30 -26.92 27.84 6.61
C THR A 30 -27.55 27.29 5.33
N LEU A 31 -26.74 26.69 4.45
CA LEU A 31 -27.26 26.05 3.25
C LEU A 31 -28.23 24.90 3.60
N LEU A 32 -27.96 24.17 4.69
CA LEU A 32 -28.83 23.10 5.16
C LEU A 32 -30.24 23.61 5.53
N GLU A 33 -30.33 24.76 6.19
CA GLU A 33 -31.62 25.41 6.48
C GLU A 33 -32.37 25.79 5.19
N LEU A 34 -31.66 26.32 4.20
CA LEU A 34 -32.25 26.71 2.91
C LEU A 34 -32.73 25.50 2.11
N ILE A 35 -31.98 24.41 2.13
CA ILE A 35 -32.38 23.13 1.52
C ILE A 35 -33.69 22.60 2.13
N GLY A 36 -33.86 22.76 3.44
CA GLY A 36 -35.09 22.42 4.15
C GLY A 36 -36.32 23.24 3.74
N ARG A 37 -36.15 24.37 3.03
CA ARG A 37 -37.26 25.17 2.48
C ARG A 37 -37.79 24.62 1.15
N GLY A 38 -37.16 23.58 0.60
CA GLY A 38 -37.51 22.99 -0.69
C GLY A 38 -37.06 23.83 -1.88
N ALA A 39 -37.25 23.30 -3.09
CA ALA A 39 -36.73 23.89 -4.32
C ALA A 39 -37.21 25.34 -4.55
N ALA A 40 -38.51 25.61 -4.32
CA ALA A 40 -39.06 26.96 -4.46
C ALA A 40 -38.44 27.95 -3.46
N GLY A 41 -38.36 27.57 -2.17
CA GLY A 41 -37.78 28.43 -1.13
C GLY A 41 -36.29 28.67 -1.31
N LEU A 42 -35.53 27.65 -1.77
CA LEU A 42 -34.12 27.80 -2.12
C LEU A 42 -33.96 28.75 -3.31
N HIS A 43 -34.78 28.60 -4.37
CA HIS A 43 -34.74 29.48 -5.53
C HIS A 43 -35.07 30.93 -5.17
N GLU A 44 -36.13 31.17 -4.38
CA GLU A 44 -36.51 32.51 -3.92
C GLU A 44 -35.39 33.17 -3.10
N ALA A 45 -34.78 32.43 -2.17
CA ALA A 45 -33.65 32.92 -1.38
C ALA A 45 -32.45 33.28 -2.28
N GLY A 46 -32.18 32.46 -3.29
CA GLY A 46 -31.11 32.70 -4.25
C GLY A 46 -31.34 33.94 -5.12
N GLN A 47 -32.57 34.15 -5.60
CA GLN A 47 -32.91 35.37 -6.35
C GLN A 47 -32.82 36.63 -5.47
N GLU A 48 -33.24 36.54 -4.21
CA GLU A 48 -33.15 37.66 -3.27
C GLU A 48 -31.68 38.02 -3.00
N VAL A 49 -30.82 37.05 -2.69
CA VAL A 49 -29.41 37.32 -2.37
C VAL A 49 -28.62 37.83 -3.57
N LEU A 50 -28.96 37.40 -4.79
CA LEU A 50 -28.36 37.96 -6.00
C LEU A 50 -28.75 39.43 -6.22
N ARG A 51 -29.98 39.83 -5.86
CA ARG A 51 -30.46 41.22 -5.97
C ARG A 51 -29.98 42.13 -4.84
N SER A 52 -29.96 41.63 -3.61
CA SER A 52 -29.66 42.39 -2.40
C SER A 52 -28.80 41.56 -1.43
N PRO A 53 -27.54 41.29 -1.78
CA PRO A 53 -26.65 40.49 -0.95
C PRO A 53 -26.31 41.21 0.35
N HIS A 54 -26.06 40.44 1.42
CA HIS A 54 -25.52 41.02 2.65
C HIS A 54 -24.11 41.57 2.44
N THR A 55 -23.29 40.83 1.70
CA THR A 55 -21.99 41.24 1.19
C THR A 55 -21.68 40.49 -0.10
N VAL A 56 -20.79 41.03 -0.92
CA VAL A 56 -20.24 40.36 -2.10
C VAL A 56 -18.74 40.18 -1.85
N VAL A 57 -18.28 38.93 -1.93
CA VAL A 57 -16.87 38.58 -1.73
C VAL A 57 -16.35 37.85 -2.95
N ARG A 58 -15.09 38.07 -3.33
CA ARG A 58 -14.52 37.31 -4.45
C ARG A 58 -14.24 35.88 -4.02
N LEU A 59 -14.46 34.93 -4.92
CA LEU A 59 -14.20 33.51 -4.66
C LEU A 59 -12.74 33.26 -4.22
N THR A 60 -11.81 34.05 -4.77
CA THR A 60 -10.36 33.97 -4.47
C THR A 60 -9.98 34.54 -3.10
N GLU A 61 -10.89 35.22 -2.41
CA GLU A 61 -10.64 35.83 -1.10
C GLU A 61 -11.16 34.97 0.06
N VAL A 62 -11.73 33.80 -0.22
CA VAL A 62 -12.34 32.93 0.79
C VAL A 62 -11.86 31.49 0.65
N THR A 63 -12.02 30.70 1.71
CA THR A 63 -11.83 29.26 1.66
C THR A 63 -13.19 28.58 1.47
N LEU A 64 -13.39 27.88 0.35
CA LEU A 64 -14.57 27.05 0.16
C LEU A 64 -14.54 25.87 1.14
N LEU A 65 -15.70 25.59 1.73
CA LEU A 65 -15.96 24.36 2.48
C LEU A 65 -16.81 23.44 1.60
N ALA A 66 -17.06 22.21 2.07
CA ALA A 66 -18.11 21.38 1.47
C ALA A 66 -19.45 22.14 1.44
N PRO A 67 -20.27 22.04 0.39
CA PRO A 67 -21.55 22.74 0.33
C PRO A 67 -22.42 22.47 1.55
N ILE A 68 -22.41 21.23 2.05
CA ILE A 68 -22.99 20.83 3.31
C ILE A 68 -21.87 20.22 4.17
N PRO A 69 -21.20 20.99 5.05
CA PRO A 69 -20.07 20.48 5.83
C PRO A 69 -20.44 19.38 6.82
N ARG A 70 -21.72 19.31 7.22
CA ARG A 70 -22.24 18.34 8.20
C ARG A 70 -23.59 17.80 7.68
N PRO A 71 -23.58 16.94 6.66
CA PRO A 71 -24.83 16.37 6.14
C PRO A 71 -25.47 15.45 7.20
N PRO A 72 -26.81 15.35 7.27
CA PRO A 72 -27.47 14.49 8.26
C PRO A 72 -27.13 13.00 8.06
N SER A 73 -27.03 12.55 6.81
CA SER A 73 -26.52 11.24 6.45
C SER A 73 -25.86 11.26 5.07
N ILE A 74 -24.97 10.30 4.84
CA ILE A 74 -24.35 10.04 3.54
C ILE A 74 -24.57 8.57 3.22
N ARG A 75 -25.12 8.29 2.04
CA ARG A 75 -25.30 6.94 1.51
C ARG A 75 -24.61 6.88 0.17
N ASP A 76 -23.47 6.22 0.13
CA ASP A 76 -22.76 6.08 -1.13
C ASP A 76 -23.17 4.80 -1.84
N SER A 77 -23.49 4.92 -3.13
CA SER A 77 -24.20 3.93 -3.94
C SER A 77 -23.28 3.26 -4.94
N LEU A 78 -23.74 2.21 -5.60
CA LEU A 78 -22.94 1.47 -6.59
C LEU A 78 -23.70 1.44 -7.92
N CYS A 79 -23.94 2.63 -8.50
CA CYS A 79 -24.78 2.77 -9.68
C CYS A 79 -24.11 2.34 -10.99
N PHE A 80 -22.79 2.15 -10.99
CA PHE A 80 -22.02 1.74 -12.16
C PHE A 80 -21.58 0.28 -12.03
N LEU A 81 -22.26 -0.63 -12.72
CA LEU A 81 -21.91 -2.05 -12.66
C LEU A 81 -20.58 -2.34 -13.35
N ASP A 82 -20.16 -1.53 -14.32
CA ASP A 82 -18.84 -1.68 -14.94
C ASP A 82 -17.69 -1.38 -13.99
N HIS A 83 -17.83 -0.43 -13.07
CA HIS A 83 -16.87 -0.21 -11.99
C HIS A 83 -16.71 -1.50 -11.16
N MET A 84 -17.82 -2.14 -10.77
CA MET A 84 -17.79 -3.41 -10.05
C MET A 84 -17.11 -4.55 -10.83
N ARG A 85 -17.34 -4.61 -12.14
CA ARG A 85 -16.68 -5.61 -13.01
C ARG A 85 -15.18 -5.37 -13.08
N ASN A 86 -14.75 -4.12 -13.17
CA ASN A 86 -13.34 -3.76 -13.25
C ASN A 86 -12.64 -4.03 -11.91
N CYS A 87 -13.22 -3.65 -10.77
CA CYS A 87 -12.70 -3.98 -9.44
C CYS A 87 -12.61 -5.50 -9.20
N GLN A 88 -13.63 -6.28 -9.61
CA GLN A 88 -13.59 -7.74 -9.46
C GLN A 88 -12.46 -8.36 -10.31
N ALA A 89 -12.21 -7.83 -11.52
CA ALA A 89 -11.12 -8.27 -12.38
C ALA A 89 -9.73 -7.93 -11.79
N ALA A 90 -9.55 -6.69 -11.31
CA ALA A 90 -8.32 -6.24 -10.67
C ALA A 90 -7.91 -7.09 -9.46
N MET A 91 -8.92 -7.62 -8.75
CA MET A 91 -8.73 -8.50 -7.59
C MET A 91 -8.57 -9.98 -7.96
N GLY A 92 -8.32 -10.29 -9.24
CA GLY A 92 -8.12 -11.66 -9.74
C GLY A 92 -9.40 -12.46 -9.97
N GLY A 93 -10.57 -11.84 -9.83
CA GLY A 93 -11.86 -12.43 -10.17
C GLY A 93 -12.21 -12.28 -11.66
N GLY A 94 -13.34 -12.85 -12.07
CA GLY A 94 -13.89 -12.62 -13.41
C GLY A 94 -14.69 -11.31 -13.49
N ARG A 95 -15.14 -10.92 -14.69
CA ARG A 95 -16.07 -9.78 -14.89
C ARG A 95 -17.54 -10.14 -14.72
N VAL A 96 -17.85 -11.35 -14.26
CA VAL A 96 -19.23 -11.82 -14.09
C VAL A 96 -19.72 -11.42 -12.70
N LEU A 97 -20.71 -10.54 -12.66
CA LEU A 97 -21.39 -10.14 -11.43
C LEU A 97 -22.45 -11.17 -11.02
N LYS A 98 -22.65 -11.33 -9.71
CA LYS A 98 -23.76 -12.12 -9.15
C LYS A 98 -25.11 -11.52 -9.58
N ASP A 99 -26.11 -12.38 -9.78
CA ASP A 99 -27.48 -11.99 -10.21
C ASP A 99 -28.12 -10.90 -9.32
N THR A 100 -27.77 -10.85 -8.03
CA THR A 100 -28.24 -9.84 -7.08
C THR A 100 -27.98 -8.40 -7.52
N TRP A 101 -26.88 -8.13 -8.23
CA TRP A 101 -26.53 -6.79 -8.72
C TRP A 101 -27.57 -6.20 -9.69
N TYR A 102 -28.36 -7.06 -10.34
CA TYR A 102 -29.42 -6.67 -11.28
C TYR A 102 -30.81 -6.63 -10.64
N ARG A 103 -30.92 -6.96 -9.34
CA ARG A 103 -32.22 -7.04 -8.64
C ARG A 103 -32.48 -5.88 -7.71
N ILE A 104 -31.43 -5.37 -7.07
CA ILE A 104 -31.52 -4.28 -6.10
C ILE A 104 -30.29 -3.38 -6.26
N PRO A 105 -30.43 -2.05 -6.10
CA PRO A 105 -29.29 -1.18 -5.97
C PRO A 105 -28.57 -1.43 -4.64
N ALA A 106 -27.25 -1.28 -4.64
CA ALA A 106 -26.42 -1.38 -3.45
C ALA A 106 -25.93 0.01 -3.01
N PHE A 107 -25.85 0.21 -1.70
CA PHE A 107 -25.25 1.39 -1.09
C PHE A 107 -24.72 1.03 0.31
N TYR A 108 -23.82 1.84 0.85
CA TYR A 108 -23.37 1.77 2.24
C TYR A 108 -23.49 3.14 2.92
N PHE A 109 -23.36 3.18 4.25
CA PHE A 109 -23.38 4.44 5.00
C PHE A 109 -21.95 4.96 5.15
N ALA A 110 -21.64 6.09 4.51
CA ALA A 110 -20.39 6.80 4.73
C ALA A 110 -20.51 7.69 5.97
N CYS A 111 -19.38 7.96 6.64
CA CYS A 111 -19.36 8.70 7.89
C CYS A 111 -19.53 10.22 7.64
N PRO A 112 -20.62 10.88 8.09
CA PRO A 112 -20.78 12.33 7.86
C PRO A 112 -19.74 13.20 8.58
N SER A 113 -19.03 12.63 9.57
CA SER A 113 -18.01 13.36 10.33
C SER A 113 -16.66 13.48 9.61
N THR A 114 -16.49 12.78 8.48
CA THR A 114 -15.24 12.75 7.71
C THR A 114 -15.34 13.60 6.44
N VAL A 115 -16.35 14.48 6.34
CA VAL A 115 -16.53 15.35 5.17
C VAL A 115 -15.41 16.38 5.07
N LEU A 116 -14.80 16.44 3.90
CA LEU A 116 -13.76 17.39 3.50
C LEU A 116 -14.33 18.39 2.49
N GLY A 117 -13.84 19.63 2.55
CA GLY A 117 -14.07 20.64 1.52
C GLY A 117 -13.32 20.35 0.22
N PRO A 118 -13.69 21.01 -0.88
CA PRO A 118 -13.19 20.72 -2.23
C PRO A 118 -11.68 20.93 -2.40
N TYR A 119 -11.07 21.70 -1.50
CA TYR A 119 -9.64 22.05 -1.54
C TYR A 119 -8.93 21.78 -0.20
N ASP A 120 -9.57 21.01 0.69
CA ASP A 120 -8.92 20.56 1.93
C ASP A 120 -7.88 19.48 1.60
N ASP A 121 -6.83 19.41 2.41
CA ASP A 121 -5.90 18.27 2.39
C ASP A 121 -6.66 16.98 2.80
N ALA A 122 -6.40 15.88 2.10
CA ALA A 122 -7.06 14.60 2.32
C ALA A 122 -6.14 13.65 3.10
N PRO A 123 -6.51 13.23 4.32
CA PRO A 123 -5.69 12.29 5.08
C PRO A 123 -5.78 10.88 4.47
N THR A 124 -4.67 10.15 4.44
CA THR A 124 -4.70 8.70 4.20
C THR A 124 -5.39 7.99 5.35
N ALA A 125 -6.01 6.83 5.11
CA ALA A 125 -6.51 6.01 6.20
C ALA A 125 -5.32 5.57 7.08
N PRO A 126 -5.44 5.63 8.43
CA PRO A 126 -4.37 5.22 9.32
C PRO A 126 -3.89 3.79 9.01
N GLY A 127 -2.60 3.65 8.69
CA GLY A 127 -1.96 2.36 8.42
C GLY A 127 -2.31 1.72 7.08
N SER A 128 -2.98 2.44 6.18
CA SER A 128 -3.20 1.96 4.81
C SER A 128 -1.96 2.22 3.94
N ALA A 129 -1.60 1.22 3.15
CA ALA A 129 -0.63 1.32 2.07
C ALA A 129 -1.33 1.48 0.69
N TRP A 130 -2.60 1.10 0.57
CA TRP A 130 -3.36 1.14 -0.69
C TRP A 130 -4.41 2.26 -0.68
N GLN A 131 -3.96 3.49 -0.49
CA GLN A 131 -4.84 4.65 -0.53
C GLN A 131 -5.24 4.98 -1.98
N ASP A 132 -6.52 5.23 -2.17
CA ASP A 132 -7.18 5.45 -3.45
C ASP A 132 -8.19 6.61 -3.35
N PHE A 133 -8.60 7.11 -4.50
CA PHE A 133 -9.68 8.06 -4.69
C PHE A 133 -10.77 7.45 -5.58
N GLU A 134 -11.97 8.03 -5.56
CA GLU A 134 -13.13 7.54 -6.30
C GLU A 134 -13.93 8.74 -6.78
N LEU A 135 -13.83 9.08 -8.08
CA LEU A 135 -14.57 10.22 -8.63
C LEU A 135 -16.02 9.87 -8.92
N GLU A 136 -16.90 10.63 -8.28
CA GLU A 136 -18.33 10.47 -8.31
C GLU A 136 -19.07 11.81 -8.42
N ILE A 137 -20.39 11.72 -8.55
CA ILE A 137 -21.28 12.84 -8.26
C ILE A 137 -22.26 12.42 -7.16
N ALA A 138 -22.81 13.39 -6.45
CA ALA A 138 -23.85 13.13 -5.46
C ALA A 138 -25.11 13.93 -5.73
N ALA A 139 -26.26 13.30 -5.46
CA ALA A 139 -27.56 13.94 -5.35
C ALA A 139 -27.85 14.31 -3.89
N VAL A 140 -28.46 15.47 -3.66
CA VAL A 140 -28.80 15.97 -2.33
C VAL A 140 -30.31 16.09 -2.19
N ILE A 141 -30.87 15.51 -1.12
CA ILE A 141 -32.30 15.59 -0.82
C ILE A 141 -32.65 16.98 -0.28
N GLY A 142 -33.77 17.55 -0.70
CA GLY A 142 -34.30 18.78 -0.10
C GLY A 142 -35.79 18.71 0.22
N GLY A 143 -36.35 19.84 0.67
CA GLY A 143 -37.76 19.93 1.02
C GLY A 143 -38.08 19.39 2.41
N GLY A 144 -39.19 18.66 2.55
CA GLY A 144 -39.61 18.06 3.82
C GLY A 144 -39.12 16.63 4.00
N ALA A 145 -39.28 16.10 5.22
CA ALA A 145 -39.02 14.69 5.51
C ALA A 145 -39.83 13.76 4.57
N ALA A 146 -39.15 12.83 3.91
CA ALA A 146 -39.74 11.98 2.88
C ALA A 146 -39.47 10.49 3.18
N LYS A 147 -40.43 9.59 2.92
CA LYS A 147 -40.33 8.16 3.28
C LYS A 147 -41.11 7.33 2.27
N ASP A 148 -40.64 6.11 1.98
CA ASP A 148 -41.32 5.15 1.10
C ASP A 148 -41.64 5.75 -0.29
N LEU A 149 -40.71 6.50 -0.85
CA LEU A 149 -40.88 7.26 -2.10
C LEU A 149 -40.98 6.34 -3.32
N SER A 150 -41.83 6.70 -4.28
CA SER A 150 -41.72 6.20 -5.67
C SER A 150 -40.43 6.70 -6.33
N VAL A 151 -40.06 6.13 -7.47
CA VAL A 151 -38.88 6.57 -8.25
C VAL A 151 -39.04 8.03 -8.71
N GLU A 152 -40.24 8.42 -9.11
CA GLU A 152 -40.57 9.77 -9.56
C GLU A 152 -40.54 10.76 -8.39
N GLU A 153 -41.11 10.39 -7.24
CA GLU A 153 -41.04 11.21 -6.02
C GLU A 153 -39.59 11.37 -5.53
N ALA A 154 -38.78 10.31 -5.64
CA ALA A 154 -37.37 10.33 -5.31
C ALA A 154 -36.56 11.26 -6.21
N GLU A 155 -36.77 11.23 -7.53
CA GLU A 155 -36.10 12.16 -8.46
C GLU A 155 -36.53 13.61 -8.20
N GLN A 156 -37.81 13.86 -7.89
CA GLN A 156 -38.32 15.19 -7.54
C GLN A 156 -37.80 15.72 -6.19
N ALA A 157 -37.40 14.84 -5.28
CA ALA A 157 -36.84 15.21 -3.99
C ALA A 157 -35.38 15.71 -4.08
N ILE A 158 -34.71 15.53 -5.22
CA ILE A 158 -33.34 15.98 -5.44
C ILE A 158 -33.33 17.51 -5.61
N ILE A 159 -32.71 18.22 -4.67
CA ILE A 159 -32.61 19.68 -4.69
C ILE A 159 -31.37 20.21 -5.40
N GLY A 160 -30.37 19.35 -5.62
CA GLY A 160 -29.15 19.69 -6.32
C GLY A 160 -28.13 18.57 -6.33
N TYR A 161 -27.03 18.84 -7.02
CA TYR A 161 -25.92 17.90 -7.22
C TYR A 161 -24.57 18.55 -6.86
N THR A 162 -23.59 17.74 -6.51
CA THR A 162 -22.21 18.16 -6.20
C THR A 162 -21.22 17.08 -6.66
N ILE A 163 -19.94 17.41 -6.82
CA ILE A 163 -18.89 16.36 -6.95
C ILE A 163 -18.77 15.65 -5.60
N PHE A 164 -18.53 14.35 -5.67
CA PHE A 164 -18.28 13.48 -4.54
C PHE A 164 -16.98 12.71 -4.79
N ASN A 165 -16.08 12.68 -3.81
CA ASN A 165 -14.88 11.84 -3.83
C ASN A 165 -14.91 10.88 -2.64
N ASP A 166 -14.92 9.58 -2.90
CA ASP A 166 -14.92 8.54 -1.87
C ASP A 166 -13.50 8.03 -1.54
N TRP A 167 -12.85 8.65 -0.54
CA TRP A 167 -11.48 8.27 -0.20
C TRP A 167 -11.41 6.85 0.36
N SER A 168 -10.68 5.98 -0.35
CA SER A 168 -10.75 4.54 -0.18
C SER A 168 -9.39 3.95 0.20
N ALA A 169 -9.34 3.18 1.29
CA ALA A 169 -8.17 2.38 1.65
C ALA A 169 -8.43 0.91 1.27
N ARG A 170 -7.91 0.48 0.11
CA ARG A 170 -8.30 -0.80 -0.53
C ARG A 170 -7.85 -2.03 0.23
N ASP A 171 -6.71 -1.94 0.88
CA ASP A 171 -6.18 -2.97 1.79
C ASP A 171 -7.11 -3.18 3.00
N LEU A 172 -7.55 -2.09 3.65
CA LEU A 172 -8.51 -2.16 4.75
C LEU A 172 -9.89 -2.65 4.27
N GLN A 173 -10.37 -2.18 3.12
CA GLN A 173 -11.62 -2.67 2.52
C GLN A 173 -11.56 -4.18 2.23
N GLN A 174 -10.45 -4.67 1.71
CA GLN A 174 -10.24 -6.10 1.44
C GLN A 174 -10.28 -6.93 2.73
N LEU A 175 -9.70 -6.42 3.82
CA LEU A 175 -9.72 -7.09 5.11
C LEU A 175 -11.12 -7.08 5.74
N GLU A 176 -11.77 -5.92 5.77
CA GLU A 176 -13.11 -5.75 6.37
C GLU A 176 -14.20 -6.50 5.59
N GLY A 177 -14.05 -6.59 4.26
CA GLY A 177 -14.96 -7.33 3.39
C GLY A 177 -15.11 -8.81 3.77
N GLN A 178 -14.09 -9.41 4.40
CA GLN A 178 -14.13 -10.80 4.89
C GLN A 178 -15.13 -10.99 6.03
N LEU A 179 -15.48 -9.92 6.76
CA LEU A 179 -16.48 -9.97 7.83
C LEU A 179 -17.91 -10.01 7.29
N GLY A 180 -18.14 -9.59 6.05
CA GLY A 180 -19.46 -9.62 5.40
C GLY A 180 -20.49 -8.64 5.99
N ILE A 181 -20.05 -7.62 6.73
CA ILE A 181 -20.93 -6.63 7.40
C ILE A 181 -20.97 -5.26 6.73
N GLY A 182 -20.29 -5.08 5.59
CA GLY A 182 -20.21 -3.82 4.84
C GLY A 182 -18.90 -3.06 5.06
N GLN A 183 -18.83 -1.84 4.52
CA GLN A 183 -17.65 -0.97 4.59
C GLN A 183 -17.52 -0.31 5.97
N ALA A 184 -16.28 -0.09 6.44
CA ALA A 184 -16.00 0.65 7.68
C ALA A 184 -14.71 1.47 7.57
N LYS A 185 -13.59 1.05 8.19
CA LYS A 185 -12.33 1.81 8.23
C LYS A 185 -11.70 2.02 6.88
N GLY A 186 -12.00 1.16 5.90
CA GLY A 186 -11.63 1.37 4.52
C GLY A 186 -12.26 2.60 3.84
N LYS A 187 -13.22 3.28 4.48
CA LYS A 187 -13.95 4.47 3.99
C LYS A 187 -13.98 5.65 4.98
N ASP A 188 -13.44 5.47 6.18
CA ASP A 188 -13.44 6.51 7.23
C ASP A 188 -12.35 7.59 7.03
N SER A 189 -11.53 7.51 5.96
CA SER A 189 -10.47 8.49 5.70
C SER A 189 -11.01 9.84 5.21
N GLY A 190 -12.11 9.84 4.46
CA GLY A 190 -12.77 11.08 4.06
C GLY A 190 -13.81 10.91 2.98
N VAL A 191 -14.75 11.86 2.93
CA VAL A 191 -15.62 12.08 1.77
C VAL A 191 -15.46 13.53 1.36
N THR A 192 -15.14 13.80 0.10
CA THR A 192 -15.06 15.20 -0.35
C THR A 192 -16.33 15.58 -1.07
N LEU A 193 -16.93 16.70 -0.67
CA LEU A 193 -18.08 17.27 -1.36
C LEU A 193 -17.71 18.66 -1.86
N GLY A 194 -18.01 18.96 -3.12
CA GLY A 194 -17.96 20.32 -3.64
C GLY A 194 -17.69 20.41 -5.12
N PRO A 195 -17.18 21.55 -5.61
CA PRO A 195 -17.04 22.81 -4.87
C PRO A 195 -18.39 23.48 -4.54
N TYR A 196 -19.48 23.11 -5.22
CA TYR A 196 -20.78 23.77 -5.11
C TYR A 196 -21.93 22.75 -5.03
N LEU A 197 -23.05 23.17 -4.44
CA LEU A 197 -24.34 22.53 -4.69
C LEU A 197 -25.00 23.21 -5.90
N VAL A 198 -25.15 22.49 -6.99
CA VAL A 198 -25.72 22.98 -8.26
C VAL A 198 -27.17 22.51 -8.38
N THR A 199 -28.10 23.45 -8.55
CA THR A 199 -29.53 23.10 -8.68
C THR A 199 -29.83 22.48 -10.05
N PRO A 200 -30.86 21.60 -10.16
CA PRO A 200 -31.12 20.82 -11.38
C PRO A 200 -31.30 21.66 -12.66
N ASP A 201 -31.87 22.86 -12.56
CA ASP A 201 -32.08 23.78 -13.69
C ASP A 201 -30.79 24.21 -14.41
N GLU A 202 -29.67 24.31 -13.69
CA GLU A 202 -28.36 24.64 -14.30
C GLU A 202 -27.76 23.47 -15.07
N LEU A 203 -28.23 22.26 -14.78
CA LEU A 203 -27.73 21.02 -15.37
C LEU A 203 -28.61 20.49 -16.50
N GLU A 204 -29.77 21.11 -16.73
CA GLU A 204 -30.68 20.78 -17.83
C GLU A 204 -29.99 20.76 -19.21
N PRO A 205 -29.06 21.67 -19.55
CA PRO A 205 -28.31 21.60 -20.81
C PRO A 205 -27.51 20.30 -21.01
N TYR A 206 -27.21 19.56 -19.95
CA TYR A 206 -26.48 18.29 -19.98
C TYR A 206 -27.39 17.05 -19.88
N ARG A 207 -28.72 17.21 -19.79
CA ARG A 207 -29.63 16.05 -19.81
C ARG A 207 -29.72 15.46 -21.21
N ARG A 208 -29.62 14.13 -21.31
CA ARG A 208 -29.75 13.34 -22.55
C ARG A 208 -30.64 12.14 -22.25
N ASP A 209 -31.68 11.94 -23.07
CA ASP A 209 -32.65 10.85 -22.90
C ASP A 209 -33.22 10.72 -21.48
N GLY A 210 -33.49 11.87 -20.84
CA GLY A 210 -34.01 11.95 -19.48
C GLY A 210 -32.96 11.74 -18.37
N LYS A 211 -31.72 11.37 -18.69
CA LYS A 211 -30.63 11.16 -17.74
C LYS A 211 -29.67 12.34 -17.72
N LEU A 212 -29.05 12.57 -16.56
CA LEU A 212 -27.97 13.54 -16.42
C LEU A 212 -26.68 12.94 -17.02
N SER A 213 -26.13 13.58 -18.05
CA SER A 213 -24.95 13.11 -18.79
C SER A 213 -23.80 14.11 -18.68
N LEU A 214 -23.03 14.01 -17.60
CA LEU A 214 -21.88 14.86 -17.32
C LEU A 214 -20.59 14.11 -17.62
N ASP A 215 -19.73 14.72 -18.42
CA ASP A 215 -18.37 14.23 -18.63
C ASP A 215 -17.53 14.45 -17.36
N VAL A 216 -16.69 13.46 -17.02
CA VAL A 216 -15.84 13.48 -15.83
C VAL A 216 -14.39 13.17 -16.18
N THR A 217 -13.45 13.68 -15.38
CA THR A 217 -12.02 13.38 -15.52
C THR A 217 -11.35 13.38 -14.14
N ALA A 218 -10.58 12.33 -13.87
CA ALA A 218 -9.78 12.17 -12.67
C ALA A 218 -8.28 12.24 -13.00
N MET A 219 -7.53 13.00 -12.19
CA MET A 219 -6.10 13.21 -12.37
C MET A 219 -5.35 13.05 -11.05
N VAL A 220 -4.14 12.50 -11.12
CA VAL A 220 -3.17 12.46 -10.02
C VAL A 220 -1.89 13.14 -10.50
N ASN A 221 -1.40 14.14 -9.77
CA ASN A 221 -0.20 14.90 -10.13
C ASN A 221 -0.22 15.39 -11.60
N ASP A 222 -1.36 15.93 -12.03
CA ASP A 222 -1.65 16.39 -13.40
C ASP A 222 -1.65 15.31 -14.49
N ALA A 223 -1.41 14.03 -14.17
CA ALA A 223 -1.59 12.90 -15.08
C ALA A 223 -3.05 12.41 -15.04
N VAL A 224 -3.65 12.20 -16.21
CA VAL A 224 -5.01 11.64 -16.32
C VAL A 224 -4.97 10.16 -15.95
N ILE A 225 -5.74 9.79 -14.92
CA ILE A 225 -5.95 8.40 -14.52
C ILE A 225 -7.14 7.80 -15.26
N GLY A 226 -8.23 8.56 -15.36
CA GLY A 226 -9.45 8.09 -16.01
C GLY A 226 -10.39 9.21 -16.41
N SER A 227 -11.33 8.86 -17.28
CA SER A 227 -12.39 9.75 -17.75
C SER A 227 -13.62 8.93 -18.13
N GLY A 228 -14.80 9.48 -17.92
CA GLY A 228 -16.05 8.79 -18.21
C GLY A 228 -17.23 9.74 -18.29
N SER A 229 -18.44 9.19 -18.15
CA SER A 229 -19.67 9.98 -18.13
C SER A 229 -20.68 9.40 -17.16
N THR A 230 -21.45 10.26 -16.49
CA THR A 230 -22.56 9.85 -15.62
C THR A 230 -23.70 9.19 -16.38
N SER A 231 -23.74 9.28 -17.72
CA SER A 231 -24.75 8.62 -18.54
C SER A 231 -24.69 7.09 -18.47
N SER A 232 -23.56 6.52 -18.06
CA SER A 232 -23.36 5.07 -17.94
C SER A 232 -23.89 4.48 -16.63
N MET A 233 -24.60 5.24 -15.80
CA MET A 233 -25.28 4.70 -14.62
C MET A 233 -26.30 3.63 -15.04
N ASP A 234 -26.15 2.43 -14.46
CA ASP A 234 -27.09 1.32 -14.56
C ASP A 234 -28.31 1.55 -13.65
N TRP A 235 -28.08 2.10 -12.44
CA TRP A 235 -29.12 2.54 -11.51
C TRP A 235 -29.19 4.06 -11.44
N SER A 236 -30.36 4.64 -11.62
CA SER A 236 -30.57 6.10 -11.46
C SER A 236 -30.63 6.50 -9.98
N PHE A 237 -30.33 7.76 -9.67
CA PHE A 237 -30.53 8.30 -8.31
C PHE A 237 -31.97 8.10 -7.82
N GLY A 238 -32.98 8.34 -8.66
CA GLY A 238 -34.38 8.08 -8.31
C GLY A 238 -34.64 6.63 -7.86
N GLU A 239 -34.06 5.64 -8.55
CA GLU A 239 -34.20 4.22 -8.17
C GLU A 239 -33.51 3.92 -6.83
N VAL A 240 -32.29 4.40 -6.64
CA VAL A 240 -31.53 4.18 -5.40
C VAL A 240 -32.21 4.85 -4.21
N ILE A 241 -32.61 6.12 -4.35
CA ILE A 241 -33.26 6.89 -3.29
C ILE A 241 -34.63 6.28 -2.96
N SER A 242 -35.42 5.88 -3.96
CA SER A 242 -36.67 5.15 -3.76
C SER A 242 -36.44 3.88 -2.94
N TYR A 243 -35.45 3.07 -3.32
CA TYR A 243 -35.08 1.86 -2.58
C TYR A 243 -34.62 2.17 -1.14
N ALA A 244 -33.75 3.16 -0.96
CA ALA A 244 -33.17 3.52 0.33
C ALA A 244 -34.16 4.23 1.29
N SER A 245 -35.26 4.78 0.76
CA SER A 245 -36.33 5.40 1.56
C SER A 245 -37.33 4.40 2.15
N ARG A 246 -37.23 3.11 1.79
CA ARG A 246 -38.15 2.06 2.26
C ARG A 246 -38.02 1.87 3.77
N GLY A 247 -39.07 2.20 4.51
CA GLY A 247 -39.12 2.08 5.97
C GLY A 247 -38.34 3.17 6.72
N VAL A 248 -37.64 4.08 6.04
CA VAL A 248 -36.74 5.09 6.63
C VAL A 248 -37.06 6.49 6.10
N THR A 249 -37.16 7.46 6.99
CA THR A 249 -37.34 8.87 6.62
C THR A 249 -36.01 9.47 6.15
N LEU A 250 -35.99 10.02 4.94
CA LEU A 250 -34.93 10.86 4.40
C LEU A 250 -35.10 12.29 4.91
N SER A 251 -33.98 12.91 5.27
CA SER A 251 -33.91 14.27 5.79
C SER A 251 -33.37 15.24 4.73
N PRO A 252 -33.78 16.51 4.74
CA PRO A 252 -33.18 17.53 3.89
C PRO A 252 -31.68 17.64 4.16
N GLY A 253 -30.89 17.60 3.11
CA GLY A 253 -29.43 17.54 3.16
C GLY A 253 -28.84 16.14 3.20
N ASP A 254 -29.65 15.07 3.22
CA ASP A 254 -29.14 13.71 2.98
C ASP A 254 -28.43 13.65 1.63
N VAL A 255 -27.24 13.07 1.61
CA VAL A 255 -26.37 12.98 0.42
C VAL A 255 -26.36 11.54 -0.08
N PHE A 256 -26.60 11.36 -1.37
CA PHE A 256 -26.50 10.10 -2.07
C PHE A 256 -25.38 10.16 -3.10
N GLY A 257 -24.29 9.44 -2.86
CA GLY A 257 -23.19 9.27 -3.83
C GLY A 257 -23.63 8.32 -4.96
N SER A 258 -23.05 8.47 -6.14
CA SER A 258 -23.38 7.64 -7.29
C SER A 258 -22.65 6.30 -7.32
N GLY A 259 -21.56 6.17 -6.57
CA GLY A 259 -20.50 5.23 -6.90
C GLY A 259 -19.60 5.79 -7.97
N THR A 260 -18.39 5.24 -8.04
CA THR A 260 -17.34 5.65 -8.97
C THR A 260 -17.76 5.52 -10.42
N VAL A 261 -17.56 6.59 -11.18
CA VAL A 261 -17.62 6.54 -12.64
C VAL A 261 -16.48 5.63 -13.12
N PRO A 262 -16.76 4.62 -13.97
CA PRO A 262 -15.75 3.65 -14.38
C PRO A 262 -14.46 4.32 -14.87
N THR A 263 -13.32 3.71 -14.57
CA THR A 263 -11.93 4.16 -14.79
C THR A 263 -11.44 5.30 -13.89
N CYS A 264 -12.33 5.96 -13.14
CA CYS A 264 -11.98 7.15 -12.36
C CYS A 264 -11.62 6.82 -10.90
N THR A 265 -10.83 5.76 -10.72
CA THR A 265 -10.24 5.29 -9.46
C THR A 265 -8.98 4.48 -9.79
N LEU A 266 -8.00 4.37 -8.88
CA LEU A 266 -6.74 3.68 -9.15
C LEU A 266 -6.93 2.17 -9.24
N VAL A 267 -7.73 1.55 -8.35
CA VAL A 267 -7.86 0.08 -8.27
C VAL A 267 -8.28 -0.57 -9.59
N GLU A 268 -9.04 0.13 -10.44
CA GLU A 268 -9.45 -0.39 -11.74
C GLU A 268 -8.30 -0.54 -12.76
N HIS A 269 -7.16 0.09 -12.49
CA HIS A 269 -5.95 0.02 -13.32
C HIS A 269 -4.94 -1.00 -12.79
N LEU A 270 -5.24 -1.68 -11.68
CA LEU A 270 -4.43 -2.80 -11.21
C LEU A 270 -4.72 -4.03 -12.10
N ASP A 271 -3.71 -4.44 -12.85
CA ASP A 271 -3.73 -5.68 -13.63
C ASP A 271 -2.70 -6.67 -13.06
N PRO A 272 -3.13 -7.75 -12.39
CA PRO A 272 -2.22 -8.76 -11.89
C PRO A 272 -1.34 -9.41 -12.98
N ALA A 273 -1.78 -9.42 -14.24
CA ALA A 273 -1.01 -9.94 -15.36
C ALA A 273 -0.04 -8.91 -15.97
N ASN A 274 -0.17 -7.64 -15.59
CA ASN A 274 0.70 -6.56 -16.03
C ASN A 274 0.88 -5.50 -14.91
N PRO A 275 1.51 -5.86 -13.78
CA PRO A 275 1.61 -4.97 -12.63
C PRO A 275 2.35 -3.66 -12.94
N ALA A 276 3.26 -3.68 -13.93
CA ALA A 276 3.99 -2.50 -14.36
C ALA A 276 3.12 -1.41 -15.03
N SER A 277 1.89 -1.72 -15.45
CA SER A 277 0.96 -0.69 -15.96
C SER A 277 0.16 0.03 -14.88
N PHE A 278 0.20 -0.46 -13.63
CA PHE A 278 -0.50 0.20 -12.54
C PHE A 278 0.18 1.53 -12.21
N PRO A 279 -0.57 2.67 -12.19
CA PRO A 279 0.01 3.98 -11.89
C PRO A 279 0.55 4.13 -10.45
N GLY A 280 0.29 3.15 -9.57
CA GLY A 280 0.65 3.19 -8.15
C GLY A 280 -0.48 3.69 -7.26
N TRP A 281 -0.38 3.40 -5.97
CA TRP A 281 -1.30 3.93 -4.94
C TRP A 281 -0.92 5.37 -4.55
N LEU A 282 -1.82 6.06 -3.86
CA LEU A 282 -1.58 7.44 -3.43
C LEU A 282 -0.61 7.52 -2.26
N HIS A 283 0.31 8.49 -2.32
CA HIS A 283 1.30 8.79 -1.30
C HIS A 283 1.20 10.24 -0.80
N ASP A 284 1.84 10.53 0.34
CA ASP A 284 1.90 11.89 0.91
C ASP A 284 2.33 12.98 -0.09
N GLY A 285 1.55 14.04 -0.22
CA GLY A 285 1.87 15.11 -1.16
C GLY A 285 1.39 14.89 -2.60
N ASP A 286 0.88 13.69 -2.96
CA ASP A 286 0.18 13.51 -4.23
C ASP A 286 -1.05 14.42 -4.28
N VAL A 287 -1.33 14.96 -5.46
CA VAL A 287 -2.47 15.86 -5.69
C VAL A 287 -3.50 15.15 -6.55
N VAL A 288 -4.70 14.96 -6.01
CA VAL A 288 -5.87 14.45 -6.76
C VAL A 288 -6.71 15.64 -7.23
N THR A 289 -6.95 15.72 -8.55
CA THR A 289 -7.83 16.73 -9.16
C THR A 289 -8.98 16.04 -9.87
N LEU A 290 -10.22 16.36 -9.49
CA LEU A 290 -11.43 15.76 -10.05
C LEU A 290 -12.29 16.83 -10.71
N LYS A 291 -12.61 16.62 -11.99
CA LYS A 291 -13.40 17.56 -12.81
C LYS A 291 -14.70 16.91 -13.23
N VAL A 292 -15.80 17.63 -13.08
CA VAL A 292 -17.10 17.21 -13.56
C VAL A 292 -17.78 18.36 -14.29
N GLN A 293 -18.21 18.09 -15.52
CA GLN A 293 -18.91 19.08 -16.34
C GLN A 293 -20.12 19.65 -15.58
N GLY A 294 -20.26 20.97 -15.58
CA GLY A 294 -21.36 21.66 -14.90
C GLY A 294 -21.25 21.76 -13.37
N LEU A 295 -20.48 20.89 -12.70
CA LEU A 295 -20.31 20.88 -11.23
C LEU A 295 -19.00 21.52 -10.75
N GLY A 296 -17.97 21.60 -11.59
CA GLY A 296 -16.72 22.30 -11.31
C GLY A 296 -15.54 21.34 -11.09
N GLU A 297 -14.69 21.68 -10.12
CA GLU A 297 -13.45 20.97 -9.83
C GLU A 297 -13.18 20.91 -8.33
N THR A 298 -12.73 19.75 -7.85
CA THR A 298 -12.06 19.60 -6.55
C THR A 298 -10.56 19.32 -6.77
N ARG A 299 -9.73 19.76 -5.83
CA ARG A 299 -8.27 19.56 -5.88
C ARG A 299 -7.71 19.42 -4.48
N GLN A 300 -7.19 18.24 -4.15
CA GLN A 300 -6.82 17.87 -2.78
C GLN A 300 -5.41 17.31 -2.74
N THR A 301 -4.63 17.70 -1.72
CA THR A 301 -3.33 17.10 -1.48
C THR A 301 -3.46 15.98 -0.46
N VAL A 302 -2.98 14.79 -0.80
CA VAL A 302 -2.94 13.65 0.10
C VAL A 302 -1.97 13.92 1.24
N ARG A 303 -2.33 13.55 2.46
CA ARG A 303 -1.51 13.68 3.67
C ARG A 303 -1.42 12.36 4.40
N HIS A 304 -0.20 11.90 4.64
CA HIS A 304 0.02 10.67 5.37
C HIS A 304 -0.47 10.78 6.82
N THR A 305 -1.31 9.82 7.22
CA THR A 305 -1.72 9.64 8.60
C THR A 305 -0.87 8.54 9.27
N PRO A 306 -0.31 8.77 10.47
CA PRO A 306 0.44 7.74 11.19
C PRO A 306 -0.35 6.44 11.41
N ALA A 307 0.37 5.33 11.51
CA ALA A 307 -0.21 4.03 11.81
C ALA A 307 -1.05 4.05 13.10
N PRO A 308 -2.18 3.31 13.14
CA PRO A 308 -3.05 3.28 14.30
C PRO A 308 -2.41 2.47 15.45
N HIS A 309 -2.93 2.65 16.65
CA HIS A 309 -2.58 1.76 17.76
C HIS A 309 -3.02 0.32 17.45
N ARG A 310 -2.06 -0.59 17.31
CA ARG A 310 -2.33 -2.00 17.00
C ARG A 310 -3.16 -2.66 18.10
N LEU A 311 -4.24 -3.32 17.68
CA LEU A 311 -4.98 -4.24 18.54
C LEU A 311 -4.30 -5.61 18.48
N PRO A 312 -4.00 -6.26 19.63
CA PRO A 312 -3.44 -7.60 19.61
C PRO A 312 -4.45 -8.57 18.98
N PRO A 313 -4.02 -9.43 18.03
CA PRO A 313 -4.91 -10.41 17.45
C PRO A 313 -5.47 -11.33 18.54
N ARG A 314 -6.75 -11.70 18.42
CA ARG A 314 -7.35 -12.68 19.33
C ARG A 314 -6.85 -14.07 18.92
N PRO A 315 -6.38 -14.89 19.87
CA PRO A 315 -5.93 -16.23 19.54
C PRO A 315 -7.11 -17.02 18.96
N ASN A 316 -6.90 -17.64 17.80
CA ASN A 316 -7.83 -18.63 17.27
C ASN A 316 -7.69 -19.89 18.13
N PRO A 317 -8.73 -20.33 18.87
CA PRO A 317 -8.65 -21.50 19.75
C PRO A 317 -8.29 -22.80 19.03
N GLN A 318 -8.46 -22.84 17.71
CA GLN A 318 -8.13 -23.99 16.86
C GLN A 318 -6.73 -23.90 16.26
N ALA A 319 -6.04 -22.76 16.39
CA ALA A 319 -4.69 -22.57 15.89
C ALA A 319 -3.67 -23.10 16.91
N THR A 320 -2.82 -24.03 16.49
CA THR A 320 -1.61 -24.41 17.22
C THR A 320 -0.52 -23.37 16.97
N ALA A 321 -0.18 -22.56 17.98
CA ALA A 321 0.96 -21.65 17.90
C ALA A 321 2.21 -22.36 18.44
N GLY A 322 3.14 -22.71 17.55
CA GLY A 322 4.49 -23.13 17.95
C GLY A 322 5.35 -21.93 18.27
N THR A 323 6.22 -22.03 19.27
CA THR A 323 7.27 -21.02 19.48
C THR A 323 8.31 -21.19 18.38
N ARG A 324 8.44 -20.20 17.49
CA ARG A 324 9.54 -20.17 16.52
C ARG A 324 10.83 -19.79 17.26
N VAL A 325 11.83 -20.66 17.18
CA VAL A 325 13.12 -20.46 17.86
C VAL A 325 14.23 -20.90 16.93
N ASN A 326 15.13 -19.99 16.59
CA ASN A 326 16.36 -20.32 15.90
C ASN A 326 17.32 -21.01 16.85
N ARG A 327 17.77 -22.22 16.49
CA ARG A 327 18.62 -23.08 17.34
C ARG A 327 20.08 -23.09 16.92
N ALA A 328 20.47 -22.30 15.93
CA ALA A 328 21.86 -22.22 15.51
C ALA A 328 22.76 -21.70 16.65
N SER A 329 24.00 -22.18 16.65
CA SER A 329 25.03 -21.64 17.52
C SER A 329 25.31 -20.19 17.15
N ALA A 330 25.59 -19.36 18.16
CA ALA A 330 25.82 -17.94 17.98
C ALA A 330 27.15 -17.53 18.65
N LYS A 331 27.99 -16.79 17.93
CA LYS A 331 29.24 -16.22 18.50
C LYS A 331 28.96 -15.10 19.50
N VAL A 332 27.85 -14.40 19.30
CA VAL A 332 27.35 -13.30 20.13
C VAL A 332 25.90 -13.60 20.49
N PRO A 333 25.39 -13.23 21.69
CA PRO A 333 24.01 -13.51 22.06
C PRO A 333 22.99 -13.02 21.01
N TYR A 334 22.25 -13.95 20.41
CA TYR A 334 21.27 -13.63 19.37
C TYR A 334 20.01 -13.04 19.99
N THR A 335 20.02 -11.73 20.18
CA THR A 335 18.97 -10.95 20.84
C THR A 335 18.75 -9.67 20.07
N ARG A 336 17.50 -9.17 20.05
CA ARG A 336 17.15 -7.92 19.36
C ARG A 336 17.99 -6.77 19.89
N GLY A 337 18.68 -6.05 19.00
CA GLY A 337 19.46 -4.87 19.38
C GLY A 337 20.79 -4.74 18.66
N LEU A 338 21.57 -3.75 19.09
CA LEU A 338 22.90 -3.45 18.56
C LEU A 338 23.98 -4.21 19.34
N HIS A 339 24.85 -4.92 18.62
CA HIS A 339 25.93 -5.72 19.20
C HIS A 339 27.25 -5.37 18.55
N GLU A 340 28.28 -5.06 19.35
CA GLU A 340 29.64 -4.89 18.83
C GLU A 340 30.25 -6.27 18.53
N VAL A 341 30.61 -6.51 17.28
CA VAL A 341 31.13 -7.81 16.79
C VAL A 341 32.64 -7.79 16.56
N ALA A 342 33.21 -6.60 16.41
CA ALA A 342 34.65 -6.31 16.38
C ALA A 342 34.86 -4.83 16.73
N PRO A 343 36.10 -4.37 17.04
CA PRO A 343 36.35 -2.98 17.38
C PRO A 343 35.80 -2.00 16.34
N ARG A 344 34.82 -1.19 16.76
CA ARG A 344 34.10 -0.23 15.92
C ARG A 344 33.33 -0.85 14.75
N VAL A 345 32.85 -2.08 14.89
CA VAL A 345 31.98 -2.77 13.94
C VAL A 345 30.83 -3.40 14.69
N TRP A 346 29.60 -3.09 14.30
CA TRP A 346 28.38 -3.54 14.97
C TRP A 346 27.45 -4.28 14.02
N ALA A 347 26.69 -5.22 14.58
CA ALA A 347 25.54 -5.85 13.95
C ALA A 347 24.26 -5.44 14.70
N TRP A 348 23.27 -4.95 13.96
CA TRP A 348 21.90 -4.86 14.44
C TRP A 348 21.21 -6.19 14.16
N MET A 349 20.74 -6.88 15.20
CA MET A 349 20.16 -8.22 15.05
C MET A 349 18.66 -8.25 15.35
N LEU A 350 17.92 -9.06 14.60
CA LEU A 350 16.47 -9.29 14.77
C LEU A 350 16.14 -10.79 14.84
N PRO A 351 16.08 -11.40 16.03
CA PRO A 351 15.56 -12.76 16.19
C PRO A 351 14.09 -12.86 15.77
N ASP A 352 13.65 -13.97 15.19
CA ASP A 352 14.36 -15.26 15.04
C ASP A 352 15.19 -15.39 13.75
N GLY A 353 15.19 -14.41 12.85
CA GLY A 353 15.85 -14.49 11.55
C GLY A 353 14.98 -15.05 10.44
N GLY A 354 13.68 -15.26 10.68
CA GLY A 354 12.73 -15.64 9.64
C GLY A 354 12.43 -14.51 8.64
N TYR A 355 11.36 -14.67 7.87
CA TYR A 355 10.89 -13.67 6.89
C TYR A 355 10.86 -12.25 7.46
N GLY A 356 11.59 -11.33 6.81
CA GLY A 356 11.60 -9.91 7.15
C GLY A 356 12.40 -9.53 8.40
N TRP A 357 12.90 -10.52 9.14
CA TRP A 357 13.72 -10.33 10.34
C TRP A 357 15.20 -10.42 9.98
N SER A 358 15.66 -9.46 9.19
CA SER A 358 17.05 -9.36 8.75
C SER A 358 17.94 -8.65 9.77
N ASN A 359 19.24 -8.90 9.68
CA ASN A 359 20.27 -8.14 10.37
C ASN A 359 20.79 -7.02 9.47
N ALA A 360 21.30 -5.97 10.10
CA ALA A 360 22.00 -4.88 9.44
C ALA A 360 23.36 -4.62 10.13
N GLY A 361 24.19 -3.78 9.53
CA GLY A 361 25.56 -3.54 9.98
C GLY A 361 25.94 -2.07 10.10
N LEU A 362 26.90 -1.77 10.96
CA LEU A 362 27.56 -0.47 11.03
C LEU A 362 29.08 -0.64 11.14
N VAL A 363 29.83 0.00 10.26
CA VAL A 363 31.29 0.09 10.31
C VAL A 363 31.68 1.54 10.58
N ALA A 364 32.34 1.84 11.70
CA ALA A 364 32.75 3.20 12.01
C ALA A 364 34.26 3.40 11.94
N GLY A 365 34.69 4.40 11.17
CA GLY A 365 36.02 4.98 11.21
C GLY A 365 36.05 6.29 11.99
N SER A 366 37.15 7.02 11.90
CA SER A 366 37.32 8.36 12.48
C SER A 366 36.45 9.39 11.75
N GLY A 367 35.31 9.75 12.34
CA GLY A 367 34.44 10.83 11.84
C GLY A 367 33.52 10.46 10.68
N ALA A 368 33.44 9.17 10.31
CA ALA A 368 32.54 8.65 9.28
C ALA A 368 32.17 7.20 9.54
N SER A 369 30.99 6.79 9.08
CA SER A 369 30.47 5.43 9.16
C SER A 369 29.86 4.97 7.84
N LEU A 370 30.00 3.67 7.57
CA LEU A 370 29.26 2.95 6.54
C LEU A 370 28.16 2.13 7.23
N LEU A 371 26.90 2.38 6.86
CA LEU A 371 25.77 1.52 7.18
C LEU A 371 25.71 0.36 6.16
N VAL A 372 25.37 -0.84 6.60
CA VAL A 372 25.10 -1.99 5.73
C VAL A 372 23.65 -2.38 5.91
N ASP A 373 22.86 -2.14 4.88
CA ASP A 373 21.41 -2.34 4.79
C ASP A 373 20.56 -1.48 5.73
N THR A 374 19.30 -1.31 5.34
CA THR A 374 18.21 -0.91 6.25
C THR A 374 17.31 -2.10 6.53
N LEU A 375 16.07 -1.90 6.98
CA LEU A 375 15.19 -2.98 7.44
C LEU A 375 13.82 -2.94 6.75
N PHE A 376 13.02 -3.99 6.99
CA PHE A 376 11.81 -4.30 6.21
C PHE A 376 10.68 -3.29 6.28
N ASP A 377 10.65 -2.50 7.36
CA ASP A 377 9.70 -1.42 7.51
C ASP A 377 10.35 -0.18 8.15
N LEU A 378 9.60 0.92 8.11
CA LEU A 378 10.05 2.19 8.68
C LEU A 378 10.19 2.13 10.21
N PRO A 379 9.27 1.51 10.99
CA PRO A 379 9.45 1.35 12.42
C PRO A 379 10.75 0.65 12.83
N LEU A 380 11.07 -0.50 12.23
CA LEU A 380 12.30 -1.25 12.51
C LEU A 380 13.54 -0.44 12.13
N SER A 381 13.52 0.18 10.96
CA SER A 381 14.63 1.01 10.48
C SER A 381 14.86 2.22 11.39
N ARG A 382 13.80 2.89 11.87
CA ARG A 382 13.92 3.99 12.85
C ARG A 382 14.50 3.50 14.19
N GLU A 383 14.09 2.33 14.65
CA GLU A 383 14.63 1.74 15.88
C GLU A 383 16.13 1.46 15.77
N MET A 384 16.56 0.84 14.67
CA MET A 384 17.97 0.61 14.38
C MET A 384 18.75 1.92 14.31
N LEU A 385 18.27 2.89 13.53
CA LEU A 385 18.92 4.20 13.38
C LEU A 385 19.05 4.93 14.72
N ALA A 386 18.04 4.81 15.59
CA ALA A 386 18.10 5.35 16.94
C ALA A 386 19.14 4.61 17.82
N ALA A 387 19.26 3.29 17.68
CA ALA A 387 20.20 2.49 18.44
C ALA A 387 21.67 2.72 18.03
N VAL A 388 21.95 2.98 16.76
CA VAL A 388 23.30 3.33 16.28
C VAL A 388 23.68 4.78 16.55
N LYS A 389 22.72 5.65 16.88
CA LYS A 389 22.93 7.09 17.08
C LYS A 389 24.10 7.43 18.03
N PRO A 390 24.30 6.75 19.18
CA PRO A 390 25.44 7.05 20.06
C PRO A 390 26.81 6.86 19.38
N VAL A 391 26.90 5.97 18.39
CA VAL A 391 28.11 5.80 17.57
C VAL A 391 28.16 6.87 16.48
N THR A 392 27.04 7.12 15.82
CA THR A 392 27.00 8.00 14.64
C THR A 392 27.00 9.49 14.98
N ASP A 393 26.77 9.86 16.24
CA ASP A 393 27.01 11.21 16.74
C ASP A 393 28.51 11.60 16.69
N GLU A 394 29.41 10.62 16.85
CA GLU A 394 30.87 10.83 16.72
C GLU A 394 31.38 10.52 15.31
N ALA A 395 30.74 9.58 14.62
CA ALA A 395 31.08 9.15 13.27
C ALA A 395 29.81 9.08 12.40
N PRO A 396 29.35 10.21 11.83
CA PRO A 396 28.13 10.24 11.04
C PRO A 396 28.13 9.24 9.90
N ILE A 397 26.95 8.70 9.58
CA ILE A 397 26.78 7.83 8.40
C ILE A 397 27.05 8.70 7.17
N SER A 398 28.11 8.41 6.43
CA SER A 398 28.44 9.08 5.16
C SER A 398 27.94 8.27 3.98
N ASP A 399 27.95 6.96 4.12
CA ASP A 399 27.65 5.99 3.08
C ASP A 399 26.75 4.88 3.64
N ALA A 400 25.92 4.30 2.78
CA ALA A 400 25.20 3.07 3.07
C ALA A 400 25.40 2.09 1.90
N LEU A 401 25.81 0.86 2.16
CA LEU A 401 25.70 -0.22 1.16
C LEU A 401 24.34 -0.89 1.33
N ILE A 402 23.64 -1.07 0.23
CA ILE A 402 22.51 -2.00 0.10
C ILE A 402 23.02 -3.27 -0.57
N THR A 403 22.94 -4.39 0.14
CA THR A 403 23.52 -5.67 -0.27
C THR A 403 22.75 -6.29 -1.42
N HIS A 404 21.42 -6.23 -1.40
CA HIS A 404 20.54 -6.79 -2.41
C HIS A 404 19.15 -6.14 -2.36
N SER A 405 18.25 -6.52 -3.28
CA SER A 405 17.04 -5.75 -3.61
C SER A 405 15.82 -6.04 -2.72
N ASN A 406 15.88 -7.01 -1.80
CA ASN A 406 14.73 -7.34 -0.98
C ASN A 406 14.33 -6.19 -0.04
N GLY A 407 13.04 -6.15 0.28
CA GLY A 407 12.47 -5.10 1.12
C GLY A 407 13.08 -5.00 2.50
N ASP A 408 13.47 -6.14 3.09
CA ASP A 408 14.11 -6.23 4.41
C ASP A 408 15.54 -5.71 4.46
N HIS A 409 16.05 -5.19 3.36
CA HIS A 409 17.34 -4.51 3.27
C HIS A 409 17.22 -3.08 2.72
N THR A 410 16.06 -2.69 2.17
CA THR A 410 15.91 -1.48 1.33
C THR A 410 14.82 -0.51 1.79
N HIS A 411 13.75 -0.97 2.46
CA HIS A 411 12.58 -0.13 2.72
C HIS A 411 12.86 1.03 3.68
N GLY A 412 13.87 0.92 4.53
CA GLY A 412 14.30 1.98 5.43
C GLY A 412 15.15 3.08 4.79
N ASN A 413 15.59 2.91 3.53
CA ASN A 413 16.54 3.82 2.88
C ASN A 413 16.08 5.29 2.87
N GLN A 414 14.77 5.53 2.77
CA GLN A 414 14.19 6.87 2.81
C GLN A 414 14.44 7.64 4.11
N LEU A 415 14.78 6.92 5.20
CA LEU A 415 15.02 7.51 6.51
C LEU A 415 16.45 8.03 6.67
N LEU A 416 17.35 7.65 5.77
CA LEU A 416 18.72 8.14 5.74
C LEU A 416 18.72 9.61 5.32
N ASP A 417 19.60 10.41 5.92
CA ASP A 417 19.76 11.82 5.56
C ASP A 417 20.07 11.93 4.05
N PRO A 418 19.53 12.94 3.33
CA PRO A 418 19.80 13.13 1.91
C PRO A 418 21.28 13.25 1.55
N SER A 419 22.15 13.62 2.50
CA SER A 419 23.60 13.68 2.31
C SER A 419 24.31 12.31 2.37
N VAL A 420 23.66 11.27 2.89
CA VAL A 420 24.20 9.90 2.90
C VAL A 420 24.21 9.38 1.47
N ARG A 421 25.35 8.93 0.96
CA ARG A 421 25.43 8.29 -0.36
C ARG A 421 25.03 6.82 -0.26
N ILE A 422 24.00 6.42 -1.00
CA ILE A 422 23.60 5.01 -1.09
C ILE A 422 24.36 4.33 -2.23
N ILE A 423 25.01 3.22 -1.92
CA ILE A 423 25.80 2.40 -2.83
C ILE A 423 25.09 1.05 -2.97
N ALA A 424 24.98 0.54 -4.20
CA ALA A 424 24.49 -0.82 -4.45
C ALA A 424 25.16 -1.42 -5.68
N ALA A 425 25.15 -2.74 -5.83
CA ALA A 425 25.51 -3.34 -7.11
C ALA A 425 24.51 -2.87 -8.19
N LYS A 426 24.95 -2.81 -9.45
CA LYS A 426 24.11 -2.34 -10.56
C LYS A 426 22.81 -3.14 -10.68
N GLY A 427 22.90 -4.48 -10.59
CA GLY A 427 21.72 -5.36 -10.63
C GLY A 427 20.75 -5.11 -9.47
N THR A 428 21.28 -4.83 -8.27
CA THR A 428 20.46 -4.49 -7.09
C THR A 428 19.68 -3.20 -7.32
N ALA A 429 20.34 -2.17 -7.85
CA ALA A 429 19.68 -0.90 -8.15
C ALA A 429 18.63 -1.04 -9.27
N GLU A 430 18.89 -1.88 -10.27
CA GLU A 430 17.93 -2.20 -11.33
C GLU A 430 16.70 -2.94 -10.82
N GLU A 431 16.87 -3.92 -9.92
CA GLU A 431 15.75 -4.62 -9.27
C GLU A 431 14.95 -3.70 -8.34
N ILE A 432 15.58 -2.83 -7.56
CA ILE A 432 14.85 -1.84 -6.74
C ILE A 432 14.00 -0.92 -7.63
N ALA A 433 14.50 -0.54 -8.81
CA ALA A 433 13.79 0.37 -9.70
C ALA A 433 12.57 -0.27 -10.43
N HIS A 434 12.59 -1.58 -10.63
CA HIS A 434 11.59 -2.28 -11.45
C HIS A 434 10.89 -3.43 -10.73
N GLY A 435 11.24 -3.67 -9.47
CA GLY A 435 10.67 -4.71 -8.62
C GLY A 435 9.27 -4.37 -8.15
N MET A 436 8.71 -5.28 -7.35
CA MET A 436 7.41 -5.09 -6.74
C MET A 436 7.41 -3.83 -5.85
N ALA A 437 6.45 -2.95 -6.05
CA ALA A 437 6.28 -1.78 -5.19
C ALA A 437 5.99 -2.23 -3.73
N PRO A 438 6.66 -1.65 -2.71
CA PRO A 438 6.59 -2.11 -1.31
C PRO A 438 5.16 -2.20 -0.77
N GLU A 439 4.31 -1.27 -1.16
CA GLU A 439 2.93 -1.22 -0.73
C GLU A 439 2.15 -2.48 -1.15
N MET A 440 2.51 -3.15 -2.24
CA MET A 440 1.88 -4.41 -2.65
C MET A 440 2.05 -5.53 -1.61
N LEU A 441 3.08 -5.48 -0.76
CA LEU A 441 3.25 -6.45 0.34
C LEU A 441 2.13 -6.41 1.37
N ALA A 442 1.34 -5.32 1.45
CA ALA A 442 0.14 -5.27 2.29
C ALA A 442 -0.83 -6.42 1.98
N MET A 443 -0.84 -6.95 0.75
CA MET A 443 -1.66 -8.11 0.38
C MET A 443 -1.36 -9.35 1.23
N THR A 444 -0.13 -9.52 1.71
CA THR A 444 0.26 -10.65 2.57
C THR A 444 -0.44 -10.59 3.94
N GLN A 445 -0.92 -9.40 4.33
CA GLN A 445 -1.63 -9.16 5.58
C GLN A 445 -3.15 -9.17 5.38
N THR A 446 -3.63 -8.67 4.23
CA THR A 446 -5.05 -8.41 3.98
C THR A 446 -5.76 -9.46 3.14
N ALA A 447 -5.08 -10.12 2.20
CA ALA A 447 -5.74 -11.04 1.25
C ALA A 447 -6.35 -12.26 1.94
N ASP A 448 -7.43 -12.78 1.36
CA ASP A 448 -7.97 -14.10 1.69
C ASP A 448 -7.58 -15.11 0.62
N LEU A 449 -6.57 -15.92 0.93
CA LEU A 449 -6.01 -16.98 0.10
C LEU A 449 -6.41 -18.37 0.62
N GLY A 450 -7.51 -18.46 1.37
CA GLY A 450 -7.96 -19.70 1.98
C GLY A 450 -7.30 -20.01 3.34
N PRO A 451 -7.73 -21.07 4.02
CA PRO A 451 -7.47 -21.28 5.44
C PRO A 451 -5.98 -21.51 5.80
N ILE A 452 -5.18 -22.00 4.85
CA ILE A 452 -3.77 -22.32 5.07
C ILE A 452 -2.89 -21.10 4.78
N ALA A 453 -2.92 -20.62 3.53
CA ALA A 453 -2.05 -19.51 3.09
C ALA A 453 -2.34 -18.20 3.83
N THR A 454 -3.62 -17.86 4.05
CA THR A 454 -4.00 -16.65 4.81
C THR A 454 -3.39 -16.67 6.22
N ARG A 455 -3.42 -17.81 6.91
CA ARG A 455 -2.86 -17.94 8.26
C ARG A 455 -1.34 -17.85 8.23
N TYR A 456 -0.71 -18.56 7.30
CA TYR A 456 0.74 -18.58 7.14
C TYR A 456 1.29 -17.17 6.89
N LEU A 457 0.75 -16.45 5.91
CA LEU A 457 1.22 -15.10 5.56
C LEU A 457 1.00 -14.10 6.70
N ARG A 458 -0.17 -14.12 7.36
CA ARG A 458 -0.43 -13.23 8.50
C ARG A 458 0.50 -13.50 9.68
N ASP A 459 0.93 -14.74 9.90
CA ASP A 459 1.91 -15.09 10.92
C ASP A 459 3.31 -14.55 10.59
N ARG A 460 3.74 -14.67 9.32
CA ARG A 460 5.07 -14.20 8.89
C ARG A 460 5.15 -12.68 8.74
N PHE A 461 4.16 -12.08 8.09
CA PHE A 461 4.21 -10.68 7.66
C PHE A 461 3.37 -9.74 8.51
N GLY A 462 2.44 -10.25 9.32
CA GLY A 462 1.57 -9.44 10.18
C GLY A 462 2.30 -8.50 11.16
N PRO A 463 3.51 -8.81 11.67
CA PRO A 463 4.25 -7.90 12.53
C PRO A 463 4.72 -6.59 11.87
N PHE A 464 4.88 -6.55 10.54
CA PHE A 464 5.47 -5.42 9.82
C PHE A 464 4.46 -4.35 9.44
N ASP A 465 4.93 -3.15 9.13
CA ASP A 465 4.12 -2.01 8.65
C ASP A 465 4.59 -1.54 7.26
N PHE A 466 3.81 -1.86 6.22
CA PHE A 466 4.15 -1.50 4.85
C PHE A 466 3.61 -0.13 4.40
N SER A 467 2.97 0.63 5.31
CA SER A 467 2.44 1.95 4.98
C SER A 467 3.54 3.03 4.91
N GLY A 468 3.39 3.98 3.98
CA GLY A 468 4.27 5.16 3.88
C GLY A 468 5.69 4.89 3.36
N ILE A 469 5.99 3.68 2.91
CA ILE A 469 7.29 3.33 2.31
C ILE A 469 7.40 3.97 0.93
N ARG A 470 8.56 4.56 0.66
CA ARG A 470 9.00 5.10 -0.62
C ARG A 470 10.41 4.60 -0.88
N LEU A 471 10.60 3.98 -2.03
CA LEU A 471 11.92 3.49 -2.41
C LEU A 471 12.88 4.67 -2.65
N ARG A 472 13.98 4.69 -1.89
CA ARG A 472 15.17 5.50 -2.18
C ARG A 472 16.25 4.57 -2.70
N ASN A 473 16.55 4.70 -3.99
CA ASN A 473 17.51 3.85 -4.69
C ASN A 473 18.95 4.36 -4.53
N ALA A 474 19.92 3.63 -5.08
CA ALA A 474 21.34 3.94 -5.02
C ALA A 474 21.70 5.23 -5.75
N ASP A 475 22.55 6.03 -5.12
CA ASP A 475 23.19 7.23 -5.69
C ASP A 475 24.44 6.85 -6.50
N GLN A 476 25.08 5.72 -6.15
CA GLN A 476 26.25 5.18 -6.83
C GLN A 476 26.09 3.66 -7.01
N THR A 477 26.39 3.17 -8.21
CA THR A 477 26.44 1.74 -8.49
C THR A 477 27.86 1.23 -8.74
N PHE A 478 28.06 -0.08 -8.57
CA PHE A 478 29.28 -0.79 -8.97
C PHE A 478 28.91 -2.15 -9.59
N ASP A 479 29.83 -2.72 -10.38
CA ASP A 479 29.60 -4.00 -11.07
C ASP A 479 30.16 -5.19 -10.27
N ASP A 480 31.48 -5.24 -10.08
CA ASP A 480 32.17 -6.39 -9.46
C ASP A 480 32.67 -6.09 -8.04
N GLU A 481 33.55 -5.10 -7.90
CA GLU A 481 34.08 -4.67 -6.60
C GLU A 481 34.22 -3.16 -6.50
N LEU A 482 34.08 -2.64 -5.28
CA LEU A 482 34.34 -1.25 -4.94
C LEU A 482 35.03 -1.20 -3.58
N THR A 483 36.11 -0.42 -3.46
CA THR A 483 36.71 -0.13 -2.16
C THR A 483 36.30 1.26 -1.70
N VAL A 484 35.75 1.34 -0.50
CA VAL A 484 35.35 2.58 0.17
C VAL A 484 36.26 2.82 1.36
N GLU A 485 36.63 4.07 1.58
CA GLU A 485 37.40 4.49 2.75
C GLU A 485 36.45 5.13 3.76
N VAL A 486 36.46 4.62 4.99
CA VAL A 486 35.56 5.05 6.07
C VAL A 486 36.42 5.53 7.22
N GLY A 487 36.72 6.83 7.29
CA GLY A 487 37.43 7.46 8.40
C GLY A 487 38.77 6.78 8.77
N GLY A 488 39.57 6.42 7.79
CA GLY A 488 40.87 5.74 7.91
C GLY A 488 40.81 4.22 7.72
N ARG A 489 39.62 3.63 7.53
CA ARG A 489 39.41 2.18 7.41
C ARG A 489 39.05 1.82 5.97
N GLU A 490 39.77 0.83 5.42
CA GLU A 490 39.43 0.24 4.12
C GLU A 490 38.25 -0.72 4.27
N VAL A 491 37.23 -0.55 3.44
CA VAL A 491 36.07 -1.44 3.37
C VAL A 491 35.88 -1.88 1.92
N ARG A 492 35.84 -3.20 1.68
CA ARG A 492 35.71 -3.79 0.36
C ARG A 492 34.28 -4.27 0.14
N LEU A 493 33.63 -3.77 -0.88
CA LEU A 493 32.31 -4.18 -1.33
C LEU A 493 32.50 -5.12 -2.52
N LEU A 494 31.91 -6.30 -2.48
CA LEU A 494 32.06 -7.33 -3.50
C LEU A 494 30.69 -7.80 -3.93
N ASN A 495 30.35 -7.70 -5.20
CA ASN A 495 29.16 -8.31 -5.76
C ASN A 495 29.48 -9.76 -6.14
N LEU A 496 28.83 -10.70 -5.48
CA LEU A 496 29.01 -12.14 -5.68
C LEU A 496 27.78 -12.80 -6.32
N GLY A 497 26.75 -12.01 -6.66
CA GLY A 497 25.56 -12.46 -7.36
C GLY A 497 25.74 -12.58 -8.89
N PRO A 498 24.71 -13.04 -9.61
CA PRO A 498 23.38 -13.40 -9.11
C PRO A 498 23.40 -14.71 -8.31
N ALA A 499 22.68 -14.73 -7.19
CA ALA A 499 22.55 -15.88 -6.31
C ALA A 499 21.19 -15.85 -5.59
N HIS A 500 21.06 -15.07 -4.52
CA HIS A 500 19.78 -14.90 -3.83
C HIS A 500 18.83 -14.05 -4.66
N THR A 501 19.32 -12.91 -5.16
CA THR A 501 18.67 -12.00 -6.12
C THR A 501 19.52 -11.84 -7.39
N ALA A 502 19.17 -10.92 -8.31
CA ALA A 502 19.96 -10.69 -9.52
C ALA A 502 21.36 -10.10 -9.24
N ALA A 503 21.58 -9.50 -8.06
CA ALA A 503 22.91 -9.11 -7.59
C ALA A 503 22.95 -9.07 -6.06
N ASP A 504 24.00 -9.68 -5.49
CA ASP A 504 24.12 -9.90 -4.05
C ASP A 504 25.52 -9.51 -3.60
N SER A 505 25.60 -8.44 -2.79
CA SER A 505 26.85 -7.84 -2.36
C SER A 505 27.20 -8.20 -0.91
N VAL A 506 28.49 -8.31 -0.64
CA VAL A 506 29.05 -8.49 0.71
C VAL A 506 29.98 -7.33 1.07
N VAL A 507 30.12 -7.06 2.37
CA VAL A 507 31.02 -6.03 2.92
C VAL A 507 32.12 -6.71 3.73
N HIS A 508 33.35 -6.63 3.23
CA HIS A 508 34.52 -7.13 3.94
C HIS A 508 35.30 -5.97 4.58
N VAL A 509 35.58 -6.09 5.88
CA VAL A 509 36.34 -5.13 6.69
C VAL A 509 37.64 -5.83 7.15
N PRO A 510 38.72 -5.76 6.35
CA PRO A 510 39.89 -6.64 6.53
C PRO A 510 40.61 -6.45 7.87
N ASP A 511 40.75 -5.20 8.33
CA ASP A 511 41.46 -4.91 9.58
C ASP A 511 40.71 -5.40 10.83
N ALA A 512 39.38 -5.51 10.74
CA ALA A 512 38.52 -6.04 11.79
C ALA A 512 38.26 -7.55 11.65
N GLY A 513 38.58 -8.15 10.49
CA GLY A 513 38.26 -9.54 10.17
C GLY A 513 36.75 -9.82 10.14
N VAL A 514 35.94 -8.84 9.72
CA VAL A 514 34.47 -8.95 9.68
C VAL A 514 33.96 -8.98 8.25
N LEU A 515 33.01 -9.87 7.97
CA LEU A 515 32.25 -9.93 6.73
C LEU A 515 30.75 -9.76 7.01
N PHE A 516 30.09 -8.79 6.36
CA PHE A 516 28.64 -8.75 6.29
C PHE A 516 28.22 -9.41 4.98
N ALA A 517 27.42 -10.47 5.07
CA ALA A 517 27.12 -11.35 3.94
C ALA A 517 25.79 -11.03 3.24
N GLY A 518 24.96 -10.13 3.79
CA GLY A 518 23.58 -9.98 3.36
C GLY A 518 22.86 -11.34 3.29
N ASP A 519 21.94 -11.48 2.35
CA ASP A 519 21.20 -12.73 2.16
C ASP A 519 21.95 -13.79 1.37
N LEU A 520 23.26 -13.64 1.18
CA LEU A 520 24.09 -14.80 0.83
C LEU A 520 24.27 -15.76 2.01
N LEU A 521 23.81 -15.39 3.21
CA LEU A 521 23.91 -16.22 4.40
C LEU A 521 22.66 -16.17 5.29
N PHE A 522 22.08 -17.37 5.51
CA PHE A 522 20.99 -17.63 6.45
C PHE A 522 21.45 -18.65 7.49
N ILE A 523 21.54 -18.26 8.77
CA ILE A 523 22.08 -19.13 9.83
C ILE A 523 20.95 -19.70 10.69
N GLY A 524 20.81 -21.02 10.65
CA GLY A 524 19.73 -21.73 11.36
C GLY A 524 18.34 -21.54 10.74
N CYS A 525 18.27 -20.91 9.58
CA CYS A 525 17.10 -20.75 8.73
C CYS A 525 17.48 -21.19 7.32
N THR A 526 16.55 -21.75 6.56
CA THR A 526 16.83 -22.14 5.17
C THR A 526 16.97 -20.90 4.27
N PRO A 527 17.99 -20.88 3.39
CA PRO A 527 18.07 -19.90 2.30
C PRO A 527 16.87 -20.00 1.36
N ILE A 528 16.55 -18.89 0.69
CA ILE A 528 15.57 -18.83 -0.38
C ILE A 528 16.23 -18.33 -1.67
N VAL A 529 16.05 -19.02 -2.78
CA VAL A 529 16.70 -18.70 -4.06
C VAL A 529 15.67 -18.04 -4.96
N TRP A 530 15.66 -16.71 -5.04
CA TRP A 530 14.71 -16.01 -5.93
C TRP A 530 15.22 -15.94 -7.37
N ALA A 531 16.52 -15.69 -7.57
CA ALA A 531 17.11 -15.59 -8.90
C ALA A 531 17.94 -16.81 -9.30
N GLY A 532 18.88 -17.24 -8.44
CA GLY A 532 19.85 -18.28 -8.78
C GLY A 532 20.86 -17.85 -9.87
N PRO A 533 21.58 -18.79 -10.48
CA PRO A 533 21.50 -20.23 -10.25
C PRO A 533 22.12 -20.63 -8.90
N ILE A 534 21.67 -21.77 -8.34
CA ILE A 534 22.19 -22.28 -7.05
C ILE A 534 23.72 -22.48 -7.09
N GLY A 535 24.26 -22.90 -8.24
CA GLY A 535 25.69 -23.07 -8.44
C GLY A 535 26.52 -21.79 -8.25
N ASN A 536 25.97 -20.62 -8.62
CA ASN A 536 26.63 -19.33 -8.38
C ASN A 536 26.69 -19.02 -6.89
N TRP A 537 25.64 -19.32 -6.14
CA TRP A 537 25.63 -19.11 -4.69
C TRP A 537 26.64 -20.02 -3.97
N VAL A 538 26.82 -21.26 -4.44
CA VAL A 538 27.91 -22.13 -3.95
C VAL A 538 29.28 -21.48 -4.19
N ALA A 539 29.51 -20.89 -5.37
CA ALA A 539 30.74 -20.17 -5.68
C ALA A 539 30.90 -18.88 -4.83
N ALA A 540 29.81 -18.17 -4.55
CA ALA A 540 29.80 -17.03 -3.64
C ALA A 540 30.21 -17.45 -2.21
N CYS A 541 29.74 -18.60 -1.72
CA CYS A 541 30.20 -19.15 -0.45
C CYS A 541 31.71 -19.45 -0.45
N ASP A 542 32.22 -20.03 -1.54
CA ASP A 542 33.66 -20.31 -1.69
C ASP A 542 34.49 -19.01 -1.72
N ALA A 543 33.99 -17.96 -2.39
CA ALA A 543 34.60 -16.63 -2.40
C ALA A 543 34.62 -16.00 -1.00
N MET A 544 33.52 -16.06 -0.25
CA MET A 544 33.45 -15.55 1.12
C MET A 544 34.40 -16.28 2.07
N ILE A 545 34.53 -17.60 1.94
CA ILE A 545 35.51 -18.39 2.72
C ILE A 545 36.94 -17.96 2.39
N ALA A 546 37.24 -17.67 1.13
CA ALA A 546 38.58 -17.25 0.68
C ALA A 546 38.99 -15.86 1.18
N LEU A 547 38.05 -15.03 1.64
CA LEU A 547 38.34 -13.76 2.32
C LEU A 547 38.90 -13.95 3.73
N ASP A 548 38.82 -15.16 4.29
CA ASP A 548 39.28 -15.54 5.63
C ASP A 548 38.72 -14.67 6.77
N PRO A 549 37.39 -14.42 6.84
CA PRO A 549 36.82 -13.62 7.91
C PRO A 549 36.83 -14.37 9.25
N ALA A 550 37.20 -13.69 10.32
CA ALA A 550 37.10 -14.23 11.67
C ALA A 550 35.64 -14.22 12.18
N THR A 551 34.86 -13.22 11.76
CA THR A 551 33.47 -13.01 12.18
C THR A 551 32.62 -12.70 10.96
N VAL A 552 31.44 -13.33 10.88
CA VAL A 552 30.50 -13.15 9.77
C VAL A 552 29.13 -12.75 10.31
N VAL A 553 28.60 -11.64 9.81
CA VAL A 553 27.24 -11.16 10.06
C VAL A 553 26.38 -11.61 8.89
N ALA A 554 25.49 -12.57 9.14
CA ALA A 554 24.53 -13.08 8.18
C ALA A 554 23.39 -12.08 7.95
N GLY A 555 22.74 -12.09 6.79
CA GLY A 555 21.49 -11.36 6.56
C GLY A 555 20.38 -11.86 7.48
N HIS A 556 20.32 -13.18 7.72
CA HIS A 556 19.37 -13.77 8.65
C HIS A 556 20.02 -14.73 9.63
N GLY A 557 19.63 -14.67 10.91
CA GLY A 557 20.14 -15.55 11.96
C GLY A 557 21.30 -14.96 12.77
N PRO A 558 21.94 -15.74 13.65
CA PRO A 558 23.00 -15.24 14.51
C PRO A 558 24.31 -14.92 13.79
N VAL A 559 25.13 -14.06 14.41
CA VAL A 559 26.54 -13.85 14.04
C VAL A 559 27.32 -15.16 14.16
N THR A 560 28.11 -15.46 13.13
CA THR A 560 28.80 -16.73 12.92
C THR A 560 30.25 -16.51 12.45
N ASP A 561 30.84 -17.54 11.85
CA ASP A 561 32.19 -17.57 11.29
C ASP A 561 32.21 -18.43 9.99
N PRO A 562 33.38 -18.77 9.42
CA PRO A 562 33.44 -19.58 8.20
C PRO A 562 32.71 -20.93 8.26
N ASP A 563 32.45 -21.50 9.43
CA ASP A 563 31.66 -22.73 9.54
C ASP A 563 30.19 -22.50 9.21
N GLY A 564 29.65 -21.31 9.51
CA GLY A 564 28.32 -20.90 9.07
C GLY A 564 28.20 -20.83 7.55
N ILE A 565 29.21 -20.29 6.88
CA ILE A 565 29.25 -20.24 5.40
C ILE A 565 29.31 -21.67 4.82
N ARG A 566 30.11 -22.57 5.41
CA ARG A 566 30.17 -23.97 4.99
C ARG A 566 28.83 -24.70 5.18
N ALA A 567 28.08 -24.40 6.24
CA ALA A 567 26.77 -24.99 6.47
C ALA A 567 25.76 -24.57 5.39
N VAL A 568 25.68 -23.28 5.06
CA VAL A 568 24.80 -22.79 3.98
C VAL A 568 25.21 -23.35 2.63
N ARG A 569 26.51 -23.38 2.32
CA ARG A 569 27.04 -24.03 1.12
C ARG A 569 26.62 -25.51 1.05
N GLY A 570 26.70 -26.24 2.16
CA GLY A 570 26.29 -27.63 2.27
C GLY A 570 24.81 -27.82 1.96
N TYR A 571 23.94 -26.96 2.50
CA TYR A 571 22.50 -26.95 2.20
C TYR A 571 22.24 -26.75 0.70
N LEU A 572 22.87 -25.75 0.09
CA LEU A 572 22.68 -25.42 -1.33
C LEU A 572 23.09 -26.59 -2.23
N VAL A 573 24.25 -27.21 -1.96
CA VAL A 573 24.71 -28.41 -2.69
C VAL A 573 23.71 -29.55 -2.51
N HIS A 574 23.25 -29.79 -1.27
CA HIS A 574 22.30 -30.87 -0.97
C HIS A 574 20.97 -30.69 -1.72
N VAL A 575 20.35 -29.52 -1.66
CA VAL A 575 19.10 -29.24 -2.38
C VAL A 575 19.28 -29.35 -3.89
N ASN A 576 20.40 -28.83 -4.42
CA ASN A 576 20.72 -28.93 -5.84
C ASN A 576 20.82 -30.41 -6.31
N GLU A 577 21.51 -31.26 -5.54
CA GLU A 577 21.66 -32.69 -5.83
C GLU A 577 20.33 -33.45 -5.73
N GLN A 578 19.54 -33.19 -4.68
CA GLN A 578 18.23 -33.83 -4.50
C GLN A 578 17.25 -33.44 -5.61
N ALA A 579 17.15 -32.15 -5.93
CA ALA A 579 16.27 -31.66 -6.99
C ALA A 579 16.65 -32.23 -8.37
N GLU A 580 17.94 -32.28 -8.69
CA GLU A 580 18.41 -32.86 -9.95
C GLU A 580 18.19 -34.38 -10.02
N ALA A 581 18.35 -35.09 -8.90
CA ALA A 581 18.03 -36.51 -8.82
C ALA A 581 16.53 -36.79 -9.04
N ALA A 582 15.65 -35.97 -8.46
CA ALA A 582 14.20 -36.04 -8.66
C ALA A 582 13.81 -35.73 -10.12
N TRP A 583 14.41 -34.69 -10.71
CA TRP A 583 14.17 -34.32 -12.11
C TRP A 583 14.56 -35.46 -13.07
N ARG A 584 15.71 -36.11 -12.84
CA ARG A 584 16.13 -37.28 -13.63
C ARG A 584 15.20 -38.49 -13.51
N GLN A 585 14.42 -38.57 -12.43
CA GLN A 585 13.38 -39.59 -12.25
C GLN A 585 12.06 -39.23 -12.94
N GLY A 586 11.97 -38.04 -13.54
CA GLY A 586 10.78 -37.56 -14.23
C GLY A 586 9.71 -36.99 -13.30
N LEU A 587 10.05 -36.68 -12.04
CA LEU A 587 9.14 -36.00 -11.11
C LEU A 587 8.99 -34.52 -11.52
N SER A 588 7.79 -33.99 -11.41
CA SER A 588 7.56 -32.54 -11.48
C SER A 588 8.22 -31.81 -10.32
N PHE A 589 8.45 -30.49 -10.44
CA PHE A 589 9.08 -29.72 -9.36
C PHE A 589 8.25 -29.75 -8.07
N ALA A 590 6.91 -29.78 -8.19
CA ALA A 590 6.01 -29.85 -7.04
C ALA A 590 6.12 -31.19 -6.31
N GLU A 591 6.17 -32.31 -7.06
CA GLU A 591 6.41 -33.64 -6.49
C GLU A 591 7.79 -33.76 -5.86
N ALA A 592 8.81 -33.17 -6.50
CA ALA A 592 10.17 -33.14 -5.97
C ALA A 592 10.26 -32.34 -4.66
N ALA A 593 9.66 -31.15 -4.61
CA ALA A 593 9.62 -30.33 -3.40
C ALA A 593 8.85 -31.02 -2.26
N ASP A 594 7.78 -31.73 -2.57
CA ASP A 594 6.97 -32.46 -1.59
C ASP A 594 7.66 -33.71 -1.01
N THR A 595 8.61 -34.29 -1.75
CA THR A 595 9.28 -35.54 -1.37
C THR A 595 10.75 -35.38 -1.04
N ILE A 596 11.26 -34.14 -1.07
CA ILE A 596 12.67 -33.84 -0.84
C ILE A 596 13.11 -34.24 0.58
N ASP A 597 14.18 -35.01 0.68
CA ASP A 597 14.84 -35.27 1.94
C ASP A 597 15.77 -34.10 2.26
N LEU A 598 15.45 -33.31 3.29
CA LEU A 598 16.29 -32.20 3.75
C LEU A 598 17.44 -32.63 4.68
N GLY A 599 17.53 -33.91 5.05
CA GLY A 599 18.59 -34.43 5.91
C GLY A 599 18.72 -33.65 7.22
N GLU A 600 19.95 -33.24 7.56
CA GLU A 600 20.23 -32.47 8.78
C GLU A 600 19.61 -31.06 8.78
N TYR A 601 19.32 -30.51 7.60
CA TYR A 601 18.75 -29.17 7.42
C TYR A 601 17.25 -29.12 7.69
N ALA A 602 16.57 -30.26 7.84
CA ALA A 602 15.14 -30.33 8.15
C ALA A 602 14.75 -29.62 9.47
N THR A 603 15.72 -29.38 10.35
CA THR A 603 15.52 -28.70 11.64
C THR A 603 15.75 -27.19 11.59
N TRP A 604 16.19 -26.66 10.44
CA TRP A 604 16.34 -25.22 10.26
C TRP A 604 14.97 -24.55 10.14
N LEU A 605 14.88 -23.29 10.58
CA LEU A 605 13.67 -22.50 10.45
C LEU A 605 13.30 -22.29 8.98
N ASP A 606 11.99 -22.12 8.73
CA ASP A 606 11.41 -21.82 7.43
C ASP A 606 11.72 -22.86 6.34
N ALA A 607 11.82 -24.14 6.71
CA ALA A 607 12.11 -25.25 5.81
C ALA A 607 11.25 -25.28 4.54
N GLU A 608 10.04 -24.71 4.57
CA GLU A 608 9.15 -24.52 3.42
C GLU A 608 9.78 -23.76 2.25
N ARG A 609 10.80 -22.92 2.48
CA ARG A 609 11.56 -22.22 1.41
C ARG A 609 12.18 -23.18 0.39
N VAL A 610 12.34 -24.46 0.75
CA VAL A 610 12.77 -25.50 -0.18
C VAL A 610 11.89 -25.58 -1.44
N VAL A 611 10.60 -25.24 -1.35
CA VAL A 611 9.70 -25.20 -2.50
C VAL A 611 10.23 -24.26 -3.58
N VAL A 612 10.66 -23.05 -3.19
CA VAL A 612 11.23 -22.06 -4.11
C VAL A 612 12.59 -22.51 -4.63
N ASN A 613 13.42 -23.10 -3.78
CA ASN A 613 14.76 -23.56 -4.16
C ASN A 613 14.69 -24.71 -5.19
N VAL A 614 13.80 -25.67 -4.98
CA VAL A 614 13.55 -26.76 -5.94
C VAL A 614 12.94 -26.21 -7.23
N TYR A 615 11.96 -25.30 -7.11
CA TYR A 615 11.36 -24.62 -8.27
C TYR A 615 12.42 -23.94 -9.14
N GLN A 616 13.33 -23.14 -8.54
CA GLN A 616 14.37 -22.48 -9.31
C GLN A 616 15.36 -23.46 -9.90
N ARG A 617 15.75 -24.52 -9.18
CA ARG A 617 16.61 -25.56 -9.77
C ARG A 617 15.95 -26.23 -10.98
N TYR A 618 14.64 -26.46 -10.94
CA TYR A 618 13.89 -26.98 -12.08
C TYR A 618 13.84 -25.99 -13.25
N ARG A 619 13.76 -24.69 -12.98
CA ARG A 619 13.84 -23.63 -14.01
C ARG A 619 15.20 -23.62 -14.70
N GLU A 620 16.28 -23.84 -13.96
CA GLU A 620 17.65 -23.98 -14.49
C GLU A 620 17.82 -25.24 -15.37
N LEU A 621 17.23 -26.36 -14.96
CA LEU A 621 17.34 -27.64 -15.65
C LEU A 621 16.46 -27.70 -16.91
N ASP A 622 15.28 -27.08 -16.86
CA ASP A 622 14.30 -27.09 -17.94
C ASP A 622 13.70 -25.69 -18.17
N PRO A 623 14.09 -25.01 -19.27
CA PRO A 623 13.50 -23.74 -19.69
C PRO A 623 12.00 -23.82 -20.02
N ALA A 624 11.41 -25.01 -20.16
CA ALA A 624 9.97 -25.19 -20.32
C ALA A 624 9.18 -25.23 -18.99
N THR A 625 9.85 -25.28 -17.83
CA THR A 625 9.18 -25.15 -16.52
C THR A 625 8.36 -23.86 -16.49
N PRO A 626 7.09 -23.85 -16.04
CA PRO A 626 6.30 -22.63 -16.02
C PRO A 626 6.89 -21.54 -15.10
N GLU A 627 6.80 -20.29 -15.52
CA GLU A 627 7.06 -19.15 -14.65
C GLU A 627 5.89 -18.97 -13.68
N LEU A 628 6.20 -18.83 -12.39
CA LEU A 628 5.21 -18.68 -11.33
C LEU A 628 5.41 -17.36 -10.63
N GLU A 629 4.29 -16.66 -10.39
CA GLU A 629 4.29 -15.42 -9.62
C GLU A 629 4.74 -15.67 -8.16
N PRO A 630 5.43 -14.71 -7.53
CA PRO A 630 5.92 -14.84 -6.15
C PRO A 630 4.83 -15.24 -5.14
N MET A 631 3.61 -14.70 -5.29
CA MET A 631 2.48 -15.05 -4.44
C MET A 631 2.03 -16.50 -4.59
N ALA A 632 2.10 -17.07 -5.80
CA ALA A 632 1.78 -18.48 -6.01
C ALA A 632 2.81 -19.37 -5.31
N LEU A 633 4.10 -19.02 -5.38
CA LEU A 633 5.16 -19.72 -4.66
C LEU A 633 4.99 -19.63 -3.13
N LEU A 634 4.58 -18.48 -2.59
CA LEU A 634 4.27 -18.33 -1.17
C LEU A 634 3.08 -19.20 -0.73
N VAL A 635 2.04 -19.33 -1.56
CA VAL A 635 0.92 -20.24 -1.30
C VAL A 635 1.40 -21.70 -1.26
N MET A 636 2.23 -22.11 -2.22
CA MET A 636 2.80 -23.47 -2.24
C MET A 636 3.68 -23.74 -1.00
N GLN A 637 4.45 -22.76 -0.54
CA GLN A 637 5.23 -22.86 0.70
C GLN A 637 4.32 -23.04 1.93
N ALA A 638 3.21 -22.29 2.00
CA ALA A 638 2.25 -22.42 3.09
C ALA A 638 1.60 -23.82 3.12
N GLU A 639 1.25 -24.37 1.96
CA GLU A 639 0.72 -25.73 1.83
C GLU A 639 1.75 -26.78 2.21
N TRP A 640 3.00 -26.62 1.76
CA TRP A 640 4.11 -27.49 2.14
C TRP A 640 4.32 -27.46 3.65
N PHE A 641 4.38 -26.27 4.25
CA PHE A 641 4.54 -26.10 5.70
C PHE A 641 3.44 -26.82 6.46
N ALA A 642 2.16 -26.60 6.10
CA ALA A 642 1.03 -27.23 6.76
C ALA A 642 1.03 -28.77 6.67
N LYS A 643 1.65 -29.35 5.64
CA LYS A 643 1.76 -30.80 5.46
C LYS A 643 2.92 -31.41 6.25
N HIS A 644 3.99 -30.65 6.48
CA HIS A 644 5.25 -31.16 7.03
C HIS A 644 5.54 -30.67 8.47
N SER A 645 4.73 -29.76 9.02
CA SER A 645 4.87 -29.17 10.37
C SER A 645 4.14 -29.91 11.48
#